data_AF-A0A6B3KI41-F1
#
_entry.id   AF-A0A6B3KI41-F1
#
_cell.length_a   1.000
_cell.length_b   1.000
_cell.length_c   1.000
_cell.angle_alpha   90.00
_cell.angle_beta   90.00
_cell.angle_gamma   90.00
#
_symmetry.space_group_name_H-M   'P 1'
#
loop_
_entity.id
_entity.type
_entity.pdbx_description
1 polymer ?
#
loop_
_entity_poly.entity_id
_entity_poly.type
_entity_poly.pdbx_seq_one_letter_code
_entity_poly.pdbx_strand_id
1 'polypeptide(L)'
;MAPRTRQGLNDYGLYNSVRDERDACGFGMVAQLDDQPSRALVDTAIAALSRMTHRGGVAADGLTGDGCGLLIRKPDAFLRGLARDAGIPLGTRYAAGVVFLPLDESEAARCRAELEAQLQAAGVQLRGWRVVPTDDSVCGQLARDTLPRIEQLFVDAGAEQTEDGFTLALFLARRRAEQQLQGVPDFYVTTLSPNGISYKGMVLPDKLSTFYPDLQRSDLSSSAIVFHQRFSTNTLPRWPLAHPFRLLAHNGEINTIEGNRRWAQARSKVWQTPRFDIAEFDPVISMHGSDSQSLDNMLELLIAGGMDLLQALRILVPPATQSLEFKDADLAAFYEFYGLNTEPWDGPAGIVACDSRYAACMLDRNGLRPARWMLTSDRHFLVASEAGVWELPAERITRKGKLGPGEMMAIDLKRGDLLDSDAIDRINRARAPYKQWLQQGVTYLQTELIDPSLVEEPFSEQTLRSYHKLFQLSTEEVEQVLRPLAETEQEATGSMGDDTPMAVLSRQTRPLYDYFRQAFAQVTNPPIDPLREGIAMSLTTQLGRETNIFHAGAETVNHVILNSPVLSQRKLRQLLKMEQYVERNRLIDLSYSLEEGLKAGLERICQEVEAAARDGAVMLLLSDRYPVPDRPMAHALLATGAVHHHLCKVGLRCDVNLIIETGTARDPHHMACLLGVGATAVYPYLAYQTLFDLGRRGILQLSKGGEQSQIGRRYRKGIYKGLSKIISKMGICTIASYRGAQLFEIVGLDPDVVDLCFADTPARIGGVDLARLDTEARELTVRAWNDQLKPEVGGLLKYVHGGE
;
A
#
# COMPACT_ATOMS: atom_id res chain seq x y z
N MET A 1 10.69 -40.43 17.91
CA MET A 1 11.12 -39.08 17.47
C MET A 1 11.19 -39.11 15.96
N ALA A 2 10.15 -38.63 15.28
CA ALA A 2 10.11 -38.54 13.82
C ALA A 2 10.81 -37.25 13.36
N PRO A 3 11.46 -37.25 12.18
CA PRO A 3 12.18 -36.10 11.67
C PRO A 3 11.19 -34.98 11.36
N ARG A 4 11.40 -33.80 11.96
CA ARG A 4 10.61 -32.59 11.70
C ARG A 4 10.97 -32.06 10.30
N THR A 5 10.16 -32.39 9.30
CA THR A 5 10.24 -31.83 7.95
C THR A 5 9.75 -30.37 7.94
N ARG A 6 10.55 -29.50 7.31
CA ARG A 6 10.44 -28.02 7.26
C ARG A 6 9.20 -27.44 6.55
N GLN A 7 8.28 -28.25 6.04
CA GLN A 7 7.19 -27.78 5.14
C GLN A 7 5.81 -27.61 5.80
N GLY A 8 5.63 -27.98 7.08
CA GLY A 8 4.28 -28.06 7.67
C GLY A 8 3.92 -27.04 8.76
N LEU A 9 4.82 -26.13 9.14
CA LEU A 9 4.59 -25.23 10.29
C LEU A 9 4.03 -23.85 9.93
N ASN A 10 3.87 -23.53 8.64
CA ASN A 10 3.39 -22.20 8.24
C ASN A 10 1.85 -22.07 8.21
N ASP A 11 1.08 -23.15 8.31
CA ASP A 11 -0.39 -23.13 8.16
C ASP A 11 -1.19 -23.71 9.36
N TYR A 12 -0.53 -24.13 10.45
CA TYR A 12 -1.23 -24.58 11.66
C TYR A 12 -1.23 -23.47 12.72
N GLY A 13 -2.08 -22.47 12.53
CA GLY A 13 -2.33 -21.40 13.49
C GLY A 13 -3.09 -20.20 12.91
N LEU A 14 -3.54 -19.28 13.76
CA LEU A 14 -4.17 -18.01 13.32
C LEU A 14 -3.15 -17.03 12.73
N TYR A 15 -1.86 -17.27 12.93
CA TYR A 15 -0.76 -16.45 12.43
C TYR A 15 -0.31 -16.94 11.06
N ASN A 16 -0.32 -16.05 10.07
CA ASN A 16 0.17 -16.32 8.73
C ASN A 16 1.44 -15.50 8.48
N SER A 17 2.60 -16.18 8.49
CA SER A 17 3.92 -15.53 8.30
C SER A 17 4.11 -14.83 6.95
N VAL A 18 3.20 -15.04 5.99
CA VAL A 18 3.21 -14.39 4.67
C VAL A 18 2.54 -13.02 4.73
N ARG A 19 1.57 -12.82 5.64
CA ARG A 19 0.73 -11.62 5.75
C ARG A 19 0.98 -10.79 7.02
N ASP A 20 1.41 -11.43 8.11
CA ASP A 20 1.40 -10.83 9.46
C ASP A 20 2.78 -10.30 9.93
N GLU A 21 3.79 -10.20 9.06
CA GLU A 21 5.12 -9.67 9.41
C GLU A 21 5.10 -8.14 9.56
N ARG A 22 5.50 -7.64 10.75
CA ARG A 22 5.51 -6.20 11.11
C ARG A 22 6.77 -5.82 11.88
N ASP A 23 7.23 -4.58 11.69
CA ASP A 23 8.51 -4.09 12.22
C ASP A 23 8.40 -2.72 12.94
N ALA A 24 9.17 -2.50 14.02
CA ALA A 24 9.26 -1.19 14.71
C ALA A 24 10.62 -0.93 15.37
N CYS A 25 11.41 0.02 14.89
CA CYS A 25 12.88 -0.14 14.94
C CYS A 25 13.67 1.06 15.52
N GLY A 26 15.00 0.92 15.58
CA GLY A 26 15.96 2.01 15.61
C GLY A 26 16.63 2.18 14.24
N PHE A 27 16.75 3.41 13.74
CA PHE A 27 17.39 3.69 12.45
C PHE A 27 18.25 4.95 12.52
N GLY A 28 19.15 5.09 11.55
CA GLY A 28 19.85 6.32 11.30
C GLY A 28 20.83 6.25 10.14
N MET A 29 21.50 7.38 9.91
CA MET A 29 22.50 7.56 8.87
C MET A 29 23.53 8.56 9.35
N VAL A 30 24.80 8.26 9.09
CA VAL A 30 25.91 9.22 9.21
C VAL A 30 26.50 9.44 7.82
N ALA A 31 26.75 10.70 7.47
CA ALA A 31 27.30 11.05 6.17
C ALA A 31 28.24 12.25 6.28
N GLN A 32 29.30 12.24 5.48
CA GLN A 32 30.19 13.36 5.24
C GLN A 32 29.68 14.11 4.01
N LEU A 33 29.44 15.43 4.15
CA LEU A 33 28.78 16.21 3.11
C LEU A 33 29.54 16.16 1.77
N ASP A 34 30.86 16.29 1.79
CA ASP A 34 31.74 16.35 0.61
C ASP A 34 32.24 14.97 0.12
N ASP A 35 31.52 13.90 0.48
CA ASP A 35 31.76 12.51 0.04
C ASP A 35 33.17 11.97 0.38
N GLN A 36 33.87 12.58 1.35
CA GLN A 36 35.19 12.11 1.78
C GLN A 36 35.08 10.88 2.70
N PRO A 37 35.62 9.72 2.31
CA PRO A 37 35.49 8.51 3.10
C PRO A 37 36.40 8.53 4.34
N SER A 38 35.88 8.03 5.46
CA SER A 38 36.63 7.96 6.71
C SER A 38 36.30 6.69 7.51
N ARG A 39 37.34 6.07 8.10
CA ARG A 39 37.14 4.97 9.06
C ARG A 39 36.41 5.45 10.31
N ALA A 40 36.65 6.69 10.75
CA ALA A 40 35.97 7.26 11.91
C ALA A 40 34.46 7.36 11.71
N LEU A 41 33.99 7.55 10.47
CA LEU A 41 32.56 7.54 10.14
C LEU A 41 31.94 6.15 10.29
N VAL A 42 32.66 5.13 9.84
CA VAL A 42 32.26 3.72 10.00
C VAL A 42 32.16 3.37 11.48
N ASP A 43 33.17 3.71 12.28
CA ASP A 43 33.17 3.47 13.73
C ASP A 43 32.03 4.22 14.43
N THR A 44 31.74 5.45 13.98
CA THR A 44 30.61 6.24 14.48
C THR A 44 29.28 5.56 14.17
N ALA A 45 29.11 5.01 12.96
CA ALA A 45 27.90 4.28 12.58
C ALA A 45 27.70 3.00 13.40
N ILE A 46 28.78 2.22 13.59
CA ILE A 46 28.75 1.01 14.42
C ILE A 46 28.41 1.35 15.88
N ALA A 47 29.05 2.37 16.45
CA ALA A 47 28.77 2.82 17.82
C ALA A 47 27.34 3.34 17.98
N ALA A 48 26.84 4.09 16.98
CA ALA A 48 25.45 4.57 16.96
C ALA A 48 24.46 3.41 16.89
N LEU A 49 24.74 2.39 16.07
CA LEU A 49 23.94 1.16 16.00
C LEU A 49 23.91 0.43 17.36
N SER A 50 25.07 0.27 18.02
CA SER A 50 25.17 -0.37 19.34
C SER A 50 24.40 0.38 20.44
N ARG A 51 24.21 1.70 20.30
CA ARG A 51 23.41 2.51 21.23
C ARG A 51 21.90 2.40 21.00
N MET A 52 21.45 1.65 19.98
CA MET A 52 20.03 1.41 19.71
C MET A 52 19.55 0.03 20.13
N THR A 53 20.36 -0.74 20.87
CA THR A 53 19.99 -2.10 21.32
C THR A 53 18.69 -2.12 22.13
N HIS A 54 18.38 -1.08 22.90
CA HIS A 54 17.11 -0.98 23.65
C HIS A 54 15.87 -0.81 22.76
N ARG A 55 16.05 -0.57 21.46
CA ARG A 55 14.97 -0.50 20.45
C ARG A 55 14.83 -1.78 19.62
N GLY A 56 15.63 -2.81 19.90
CA GLY A 56 15.58 -4.10 19.22
C GLY A 56 14.90 -5.16 20.05
N GLY A 57 14.32 -6.17 19.39
CA GLY A 57 13.85 -7.37 20.07
C GLY A 57 15.01 -8.33 20.30
N VAL A 58 14.97 -9.01 21.45
CA VAL A 58 15.92 -10.06 21.83
C VAL A 58 15.11 -11.29 22.17
N ALA A 59 15.44 -12.42 21.56
CA ALA A 59 14.79 -13.69 21.84
C ALA A 59 15.08 -14.17 23.28
N ALA A 60 14.35 -15.20 23.72
CA ALA A 60 14.48 -15.75 25.07
C ALA A 60 15.89 -16.27 25.41
N ASP A 61 16.74 -16.54 24.41
CA ASP A 61 18.13 -16.96 24.61
C ASP A 61 19.08 -15.80 24.95
N GLY A 62 18.60 -14.55 24.93
CA GLY A 62 19.38 -13.34 25.25
C GLY A 62 20.45 -12.99 24.21
N LEU A 63 20.54 -13.73 23.09
CA LEU A 63 21.60 -13.60 22.08
C LEU A 63 21.04 -13.38 20.68
N THR A 64 19.94 -14.04 20.31
CA THR A 64 19.30 -13.83 19.01
C THR A 64 18.57 -12.49 19.02
N GLY A 65 19.03 -11.56 18.18
CA GLY A 65 18.34 -10.31 17.89
C GLY A 65 17.47 -10.42 16.64
N ASP A 66 16.46 -9.56 16.52
CA ASP A 66 15.51 -9.55 15.39
C ASP A 66 16.09 -9.04 14.06
N GLY A 67 17.36 -8.66 14.05
CA GLY A 67 18.13 -8.26 12.87
C GLY A 67 18.75 -6.87 13.00
N CYS A 68 20.02 -6.73 12.62
CA CYS A 68 20.70 -5.45 12.50
C CYS A 68 21.60 -5.41 11.28
N GLY A 69 22.02 -4.22 10.86
CA GLY A 69 22.94 -4.10 9.74
C GLY A 69 23.38 -2.69 9.42
N LEU A 70 24.29 -2.64 8.45
CA LEU A 70 24.87 -1.43 7.86
C LEU A 70 24.77 -1.52 6.33
N LEU A 71 24.34 -0.44 5.69
CA LEU A 71 24.51 -0.20 4.27
C LEU A 71 25.60 0.85 4.11
N ILE A 72 26.73 0.43 3.56
CA ILE A 72 27.97 1.20 3.48
C ILE A 72 28.15 1.69 2.05
N ARG A 73 28.21 3.01 1.86
CA ARG A 73 28.49 3.61 0.55
C ARG A 73 29.92 3.30 0.11
N LYS A 74 30.05 2.82 -1.14
CA LYS A 74 31.26 2.33 -1.85
C LYS A 74 32.59 2.43 -1.07
N PRO A 75 32.91 1.45 -0.20
CA PRO A 75 34.20 1.42 0.50
C PRO A 75 35.30 0.84 -0.42
N ASP A 76 35.78 1.64 -1.38
CA ASP A 76 36.59 1.16 -2.53
C ASP A 76 37.90 0.45 -2.12
N ALA A 77 38.71 1.10 -1.28
CA ALA A 77 40.00 0.54 -0.85
C ALA A 77 39.83 -0.80 -0.14
N PHE A 78 38.79 -0.91 0.69
CA PHE A 78 38.41 -2.12 1.41
C PHE A 78 37.95 -3.22 0.45
N LEU A 79 37.03 -2.94 -0.48
CA LEU A 79 36.54 -3.96 -1.43
C LEU A 79 37.64 -4.48 -2.35
N ARG A 80 38.53 -3.59 -2.82
CA ARG A 80 39.73 -3.99 -3.57
C ARG A 80 40.69 -4.83 -2.73
N GLY A 81 40.85 -4.48 -1.45
CA GLY A 81 41.60 -5.26 -0.48
C GLY A 81 41.05 -6.68 -0.34
N LEU A 82 39.75 -6.81 -0.09
CA LEU A 82 39.06 -8.10 0.02
C LEU A 82 39.19 -8.96 -1.23
N ALA A 83 39.00 -8.37 -2.41
CA ALA A 83 39.14 -9.08 -3.67
C ALA A 83 40.58 -9.57 -3.90
N ARG A 84 41.58 -8.73 -3.61
CA ARG A 84 43.00 -9.12 -3.70
C ARG A 84 43.34 -10.26 -2.75
N ASP A 85 42.85 -10.20 -1.51
CA ASP A 85 43.08 -11.25 -0.50
C ASP A 85 42.43 -12.58 -0.92
N ALA A 86 41.32 -12.52 -1.67
CA ALA A 86 40.65 -13.67 -2.27
C ALA A 86 41.23 -14.10 -3.64
N GLY A 87 42.25 -13.43 -4.16
CA GLY A 87 42.84 -13.72 -5.47
C GLY A 87 41.95 -13.33 -6.67
N ILE A 88 40.98 -12.44 -6.47
CA ILE A 88 40.01 -11.99 -7.48
C ILE A 88 40.51 -10.68 -8.13
N PRO A 89 40.92 -10.69 -9.41
CA PRO A 89 41.36 -9.49 -10.10
C PRO A 89 40.16 -8.59 -10.45
N LEU A 90 40.18 -7.32 -10.03
CA LEU A 90 39.14 -6.34 -10.34
C LEU A 90 39.59 -5.30 -11.35
N GLY A 91 38.67 -4.90 -12.23
CA GLY A 91 38.84 -3.79 -13.15
C GLY A 91 38.70 -2.42 -12.49
N THR A 92 38.64 -1.39 -13.35
CA THR A 92 38.43 -0.01 -12.90
C THR A 92 37.00 0.20 -12.42
N ARG A 93 36.02 -0.30 -13.18
CA ARG A 93 34.59 -0.23 -12.87
C ARG A 93 34.11 -1.62 -12.46
N TYR A 94 33.90 -1.79 -11.16
CA TYR A 94 33.46 -3.06 -10.56
C TYR A 94 32.29 -2.81 -9.62
N ALA A 95 31.60 -3.89 -9.28
CA ALA A 95 30.61 -3.94 -8.23
C ALA A 95 30.88 -5.15 -7.32
N ALA A 96 30.35 -5.06 -6.11
CA ALA A 96 30.31 -6.17 -5.19
C ALA A 96 28.86 -6.41 -4.76
N GLY A 97 28.56 -7.64 -4.40
CA GLY A 97 27.29 -8.01 -3.80
C GLY A 97 27.46 -9.02 -2.69
N VAL A 98 26.56 -9.02 -1.71
CA VAL A 98 26.50 -10.02 -0.66
C VAL A 98 25.24 -10.84 -0.88
N VAL A 99 25.41 -12.15 -0.96
CA VAL A 99 24.36 -13.12 -1.31
C VAL A 99 24.24 -14.13 -0.20
N PHE A 100 23.01 -14.33 0.26
CA PHE A 100 22.63 -15.44 1.11
C PHE A 100 22.27 -16.62 0.21
N LEU A 101 22.88 -17.76 0.50
CA LEU A 101 22.74 -19.00 -0.24
C LEU A 101 22.25 -20.12 0.70
N PRO A 102 21.56 -21.14 0.14
CA PRO A 102 21.25 -22.36 0.87
C PRO A 102 22.49 -23.01 1.50
N LEU A 103 22.28 -23.72 2.61
CA LEU A 103 23.35 -24.49 3.26
C LEU A 103 23.77 -25.71 2.44
N ASP A 104 22.82 -26.31 1.72
CA ASP A 104 23.10 -27.40 0.79
C ASP A 104 23.96 -26.91 -0.38
N GLU A 105 25.10 -27.54 -0.58
CA GLU A 105 26.09 -27.11 -1.57
C GLU A 105 25.57 -27.24 -3.01
N SER A 106 24.73 -28.23 -3.29
CA SER A 106 24.19 -28.44 -4.63
C SER A 106 23.18 -27.35 -5.00
N GLU A 107 22.31 -26.98 -4.06
CA GLU A 107 21.39 -25.85 -4.22
C GLU A 107 22.13 -24.51 -4.24
N ALA A 108 23.16 -24.33 -3.42
CA ALA A 108 24.01 -23.15 -3.46
C ALA A 108 24.74 -23.01 -4.80
N ALA A 109 25.24 -24.10 -5.37
CA ALA A 109 25.87 -24.11 -6.70
C ALA A 109 24.86 -23.76 -7.80
N ARG A 110 23.64 -24.27 -7.72
CA ARG A 110 22.54 -23.91 -8.64
C ARG A 110 22.21 -22.41 -8.57
N CYS A 111 22.12 -21.86 -7.36
CA CYS A 111 21.84 -20.43 -7.17
C CYS A 111 22.97 -19.55 -7.71
N ARG A 112 24.23 -19.92 -7.49
CA ARG A 112 25.39 -19.23 -8.06
C ARG A 112 25.35 -19.26 -9.58
N ALA A 113 25.20 -20.44 -10.17
CA ALA A 113 25.17 -20.61 -11.62
C ALA A 113 24.04 -19.79 -12.28
N GLU A 114 22.86 -19.75 -11.66
CA GLU A 114 21.76 -18.93 -12.15
C GLU A 114 22.06 -17.43 -12.09
N LEU A 115 22.55 -16.92 -10.95
CA LEU A 115 22.93 -15.51 -10.84
C LEU A 115 24.05 -15.13 -11.82
N GLU A 116 25.06 -16.00 -11.97
CA GLU A 116 26.14 -15.83 -12.94
C GLU A 116 25.63 -15.79 -14.39
N ALA A 117 24.70 -16.68 -14.75
CA ALA A 117 24.09 -16.72 -16.07
C ALA A 117 23.33 -15.42 -16.37
N GLN A 118 22.55 -14.92 -15.41
CA GLN A 118 21.82 -13.66 -15.58
C GLN A 118 22.74 -12.45 -15.67
N LEU A 119 23.86 -12.44 -14.93
CA LEU A 119 24.88 -11.39 -15.02
C LEU A 119 25.56 -11.38 -16.38
N GLN A 120 25.95 -12.56 -16.87
CA GLN A 120 26.55 -12.69 -18.20
C GLN A 120 25.57 -12.26 -19.29
N ALA A 121 24.29 -12.63 -19.18
CA ALA A 121 23.22 -12.20 -20.09
C ALA A 121 23.01 -10.68 -20.08
N ALA A 122 23.24 -10.03 -18.93
CA ALA A 122 23.22 -8.56 -18.79
C ALA A 122 24.52 -7.88 -19.23
N GLY A 123 25.50 -8.62 -19.78
CA GLY A 123 26.78 -8.09 -20.25
C GLY A 123 27.77 -7.74 -19.14
N VAL A 124 27.54 -8.23 -17.92
CA VAL A 124 28.42 -8.05 -16.76
C VAL A 124 29.46 -9.16 -16.71
N GLN A 125 30.72 -8.81 -16.40
CA GLN A 125 31.83 -9.76 -16.35
C GLN A 125 31.99 -10.33 -14.95
N LEU A 126 31.77 -11.64 -14.79
CA LEU A 126 32.04 -12.34 -13.53
C LEU A 126 33.53 -12.34 -13.21
N ARG A 127 33.90 -11.98 -11.97
CA ARG A 127 35.30 -12.01 -11.50
C ARG A 127 35.54 -13.12 -10.48
N GLY A 128 34.60 -13.35 -9.56
CA GLY A 128 34.67 -14.47 -8.65
C GLY A 128 33.81 -14.30 -7.41
N TRP A 129 33.76 -15.37 -6.62
CA TRP A 129 33.07 -15.44 -5.33
C TRP A 129 34.08 -15.53 -4.19
N ARG A 130 33.76 -14.87 -3.09
CA ARG A 130 34.51 -14.89 -1.83
C ARG A 130 33.56 -15.33 -0.73
N VAL A 131 33.92 -16.37 0.02
CA VAL A 131 33.20 -16.71 1.26
C VAL A 131 33.43 -15.59 2.28
N VAL A 132 32.35 -15.04 2.83
CA VAL A 132 32.45 -13.97 3.82
C VAL A 132 32.82 -14.61 5.17
N PRO A 133 33.94 -14.20 5.80
CA PRO A 133 34.28 -14.71 7.12
C PRO A 133 33.20 -14.32 8.11
N THR A 134 32.72 -15.28 8.88
CA THR A 134 31.73 -15.07 9.94
C THR A 134 32.15 -15.76 11.24
N ASP A 135 31.78 -15.16 12.37
CA ASP A 135 31.92 -15.75 13.70
C ASP A 135 30.52 -16.04 14.26
N ASP A 136 30.03 -17.27 14.09
CA ASP A 136 28.70 -17.70 14.53
C ASP A 136 28.62 -17.98 16.04
N SER A 137 29.71 -17.81 16.80
CA SER A 137 29.70 -17.97 18.26
C SER A 137 28.84 -16.93 18.96
N VAL A 138 28.66 -15.76 18.35
CA VAL A 138 27.81 -14.67 18.86
C VAL A 138 26.33 -14.82 18.48
N CYS A 139 26.00 -15.78 17.62
CA CYS A 139 24.63 -16.06 17.24
C CYS A 139 23.93 -16.90 18.33
N GLY A 140 22.73 -16.48 18.74
CA GLY A 140 21.83 -17.36 19.50
C GLY A 140 21.40 -18.58 18.69
N GLN A 141 20.83 -19.59 19.34
CA GLN A 141 20.57 -20.89 18.69
C GLN A 141 19.59 -20.75 17.51
N LEU A 142 18.54 -19.93 17.68
CA LEU A 142 17.55 -19.70 16.63
C LEU A 142 18.16 -19.03 15.39
N ALA A 143 19.07 -18.07 15.60
CA ALA A 143 19.78 -17.40 14.52
C ALA A 143 20.73 -18.37 13.80
N ARG A 144 21.41 -19.26 14.54
CA ARG A 144 22.28 -20.30 13.97
C ARG A 144 21.51 -21.33 13.14
N ASP A 145 20.34 -21.75 13.60
CA ASP A 145 19.51 -22.75 12.90
C ASP A 145 19.02 -22.26 11.52
N THR A 146 19.01 -20.95 11.31
CA THR A 146 18.57 -20.26 10.09
C THR A 146 19.68 -19.52 9.37
N LEU A 147 20.94 -19.61 9.86
CA LEU A 147 22.10 -18.92 9.30
C LEU A 147 22.32 -19.38 7.85
N PRO A 148 22.21 -18.49 6.85
CA PRO A 148 22.51 -18.85 5.47
C PRO A 148 24.02 -18.96 5.27
N ARG A 149 24.40 -19.58 4.15
CA ARG A 149 25.76 -19.42 3.63
C ARG A 149 25.89 -17.99 3.08
N ILE A 150 26.89 -17.25 3.56
CA ILE A 150 27.09 -15.85 3.18
C ILE A 150 28.30 -15.75 2.28
N GLU A 151 28.07 -15.38 1.02
CA GLU A 151 29.12 -15.20 0.02
C GLU A 151 29.06 -13.81 -0.60
N GLN A 152 30.22 -13.34 -1.04
CA GLN A 152 30.41 -12.05 -1.67
C GLN A 152 30.81 -12.27 -3.13
N LEU A 153 30.03 -11.69 -4.03
CA LEU A 153 30.23 -11.74 -5.46
C LEU A 153 30.95 -10.47 -5.93
N PHE A 154 31.96 -10.64 -6.78
CA PHE A 154 32.64 -9.54 -7.46
C PHE A 154 32.47 -9.62 -8.97
N VAL A 155 32.15 -8.48 -9.58
CA VAL A 155 31.89 -8.36 -11.01
C VAL A 155 32.46 -7.07 -11.58
N ASP A 156 32.89 -7.11 -12.83
CA ASP A 156 33.34 -5.93 -13.58
C ASP A 156 32.26 -5.50 -14.60
N ALA A 157 32.21 -4.20 -14.87
CA ALA A 157 31.40 -3.68 -15.95
C ALA A 157 31.89 -4.21 -17.30
N GLY A 158 30.97 -4.51 -18.21
CA GLY A 158 31.29 -4.77 -19.61
C GLY A 158 31.99 -3.57 -20.26
N ALA A 159 32.79 -3.81 -21.31
CA ALA A 159 33.65 -2.80 -21.92
C ALA A 159 32.89 -1.51 -22.32
N GLU A 160 31.67 -1.65 -22.85
CA GLU A 160 30.85 -0.54 -23.35
C GLU A 160 29.81 -0.02 -22.33
N GLN A 161 29.69 -0.63 -21.15
CA GLN A 161 28.68 -0.21 -20.17
C GLN A 161 29.04 1.14 -19.55
N THR A 162 28.10 2.07 -19.45
CA THR A 162 28.23 3.30 -18.64
C THR A 162 28.05 2.98 -17.14
N GLU A 163 28.32 3.93 -16.23
CA GLU A 163 28.05 3.71 -14.79
C GLU A 163 26.58 3.42 -14.51
N ASP A 164 25.70 4.19 -15.15
CA ASP A 164 24.26 4.03 -15.06
C ASP A 164 23.79 2.72 -15.71
N GLY A 165 24.31 2.40 -16.91
CA GLY A 165 24.02 1.14 -17.59
C GLY A 165 24.50 -0.09 -16.82
N PHE A 166 25.66 0.00 -16.14
CA PHE A 166 26.16 -1.06 -15.28
C PHE A 166 25.28 -1.26 -14.04
N THR A 167 24.85 -0.17 -13.39
CA THR A 167 23.92 -0.24 -12.24
C THR A 167 22.60 -0.88 -12.64
N LEU A 168 22.05 -0.49 -13.79
CA LEU A 168 20.83 -1.10 -14.34
C LEU A 168 21.03 -2.58 -14.68
N ALA A 169 22.15 -2.95 -15.30
CA ALA A 169 22.45 -4.34 -15.64
C ALA A 169 22.49 -5.25 -14.41
N LEU A 170 23.06 -4.77 -13.29
CA LEU A 170 23.09 -5.50 -12.03
C LEU A 170 21.69 -5.66 -11.42
N PHE A 171 20.86 -4.61 -11.46
CA PHE A 171 19.46 -4.69 -11.04
C PHE A 171 18.69 -5.73 -11.84
N LEU A 172 18.78 -5.70 -13.18
CA LEU A 172 18.07 -6.63 -14.05
C LEU A 172 18.54 -8.07 -13.84
N ALA A 173 19.86 -8.29 -13.80
CA ALA A 173 20.43 -9.62 -13.56
C ALA A 173 19.96 -10.20 -12.22
N ARG A 174 19.97 -9.37 -11.15
CA ARG A 174 19.48 -9.78 -9.83
C ARG A 174 18.00 -10.12 -9.87
N ARG A 175 17.15 -9.24 -10.42
CA ARG A 175 15.70 -9.46 -10.47
C ARG A 175 15.33 -10.70 -11.28
N ARG A 176 16.02 -10.95 -12.40
CA ARG A 176 15.85 -12.17 -13.21
C ARG A 176 16.24 -13.41 -12.41
N ALA A 177 17.38 -13.39 -11.71
CA ALA A 177 17.81 -14.51 -10.88
C ALA A 177 16.83 -14.76 -9.72
N GLU A 178 16.37 -13.71 -9.04
CA GLU A 178 15.34 -13.80 -7.99
C GLU A 178 14.04 -14.43 -8.53
N GLN A 179 13.63 -14.09 -9.75
CA GLN A 179 12.44 -14.66 -10.40
C GLN A 179 12.62 -16.15 -10.74
N GLN A 180 13.77 -16.54 -11.30
CA GLN A 180 14.06 -17.95 -11.61
C GLN A 180 14.25 -18.81 -10.34
N LEU A 181 14.61 -18.18 -9.22
CA LEU A 181 14.88 -18.83 -7.94
C LEU A 181 13.78 -18.60 -6.89
N GLN A 182 12.57 -18.15 -7.27
CA GLN A 182 11.47 -17.88 -6.32
C GLN A 182 11.13 -19.10 -5.43
N GLY A 183 11.32 -20.33 -5.93
CA GLY A 183 11.10 -21.56 -5.17
C GLY A 183 12.21 -21.91 -4.15
N VAL A 184 13.27 -21.09 -4.05
CA VAL A 184 14.43 -21.33 -3.18
C VAL A 184 14.37 -20.41 -1.96
N PRO A 185 13.95 -20.91 -0.78
CA PRO A 185 13.66 -20.04 0.37
C PRO A 185 14.88 -19.29 0.92
N ASP A 186 16.08 -19.86 0.78
CA ASP A 186 17.32 -19.32 1.37
C ASP A 186 18.18 -18.52 0.38
N PHE A 187 17.72 -18.34 -0.86
CA PHE A 187 18.41 -17.48 -1.84
C PHE A 187 17.98 -16.02 -1.68
N TYR A 188 18.89 -15.14 -1.31
CA TYR A 188 18.59 -13.72 -1.17
C TYR A 188 19.80 -12.84 -1.46
N VAL A 189 19.68 -11.96 -2.47
CA VAL A 189 20.72 -10.98 -2.78
C VAL A 189 20.51 -9.73 -1.92
N THR A 190 21.34 -9.59 -0.89
CA THR A 190 21.23 -8.48 0.07
C THR A 190 21.56 -7.14 -0.57
N THR A 191 22.63 -7.10 -1.37
CA THR A 191 23.05 -5.97 -2.20
C THR A 191 23.79 -6.53 -3.41
N LEU A 192 23.68 -5.86 -4.55
CA LEU A 192 24.52 -6.05 -5.72
C LEU A 192 24.58 -4.72 -6.46
N SER A 193 25.61 -3.92 -6.18
CA SER A 193 25.65 -2.51 -6.58
C SER A 193 27.09 -2.01 -6.72
N PRO A 194 27.36 -1.07 -7.64
CA PRO A 194 28.65 -0.41 -7.72
C PRO A 194 28.82 0.69 -6.65
N ASN A 195 27.73 1.06 -5.96
CA ASN A 195 27.66 2.25 -5.11
C ASN A 195 27.58 1.95 -3.61
N GLY A 196 27.36 0.69 -3.23
CA GLY A 196 27.26 0.33 -1.82
C GLY A 196 27.21 -1.17 -1.58
N ILE A 197 27.42 -1.55 -0.33
CA ILE A 197 27.41 -2.94 0.13
C ILE A 197 26.74 -3.03 1.51
N SER A 198 25.91 -4.05 1.70
CA SER A 198 25.21 -4.29 2.97
C SER A 198 25.86 -5.43 3.75
N TYR A 199 26.07 -5.19 5.04
CA TYR A 199 26.39 -6.23 6.03
C TYR A 199 25.27 -6.25 7.06
N LYS A 200 24.47 -7.32 7.08
CA LYS A 200 23.30 -7.46 7.94
C LYS A 200 23.14 -8.89 8.44
N GLY A 201 22.59 -9.06 9.63
CA GLY A 201 22.42 -10.39 10.22
C GLY A 201 21.53 -10.41 11.46
N MET A 202 21.21 -11.62 11.90
CA MET A 202 20.32 -11.88 13.05
C MET A 202 21.11 -11.92 14.37
N VAL A 203 21.87 -10.86 14.63
CA VAL A 203 22.70 -10.67 15.83
C VAL A 203 22.36 -9.35 16.51
N LEU A 204 22.77 -9.22 17.78
CA LEU A 204 22.66 -7.94 18.49
C LEU A 204 23.56 -6.85 17.84
N PRO A 205 23.15 -5.57 17.88
CA PRO A 205 23.92 -4.44 17.35
C PRO A 205 25.41 -4.40 17.71
N ASP A 206 25.73 -4.68 18.97
CA ASP A 206 27.10 -4.64 19.49
C ASP A 206 27.93 -5.86 19.06
N LYS A 207 27.28 -6.90 18.52
CA LYS A 207 27.91 -8.12 18.03
C LYS A 207 28.08 -8.15 16.51
N LEU A 208 27.51 -7.19 15.77
CA LEU A 208 27.59 -7.17 14.30
C LEU A 208 29.04 -7.17 13.80
N SER A 209 29.91 -6.36 14.40
CA SER A 209 31.33 -6.32 14.04
C SER A 209 32.09 -7.57 14.44
N THR A 210 31.63 -8.31 15.45
CA THR A 210 32.21 -9.61 15.81
C THR A 210 31.77 -10.67 14.82
N PHE A 211 30.47 -10.72 14.51
CA PHE A 211 29.90 -11.65 13.53
C PHE A 211 30.51 -11.47 12.14
N TYR A 212 30.78 -10.22 11.70
CA TYR A 212 31.49 -9.91 10.47
C TYR A 212 32.87 -9.28 10.77
N PRO A 213 33.94 -10.09 10.89
CA PRO A 213 35.31 -9.60 11.11
C PRO A 213 35.78 -8.57 10.06
N ASP A 214 35.24 -8.63 8.85
CA ASP A 214 35.44 -7.64 7.80
C ASP A 214 35.21 -6.20 8.28
N LEU A 215 34.18 -5.97 9.12
CA LEU A 215 33.84 -4.64 9.64
C LEU A 215 34.92 -4.09 10.60
N GLN A 216 35.83 -4.92 11.08
CA GLN A 216 36.93 -4.50 11.97
C GLN A 216 38.16 -4.01 11.20
N ARG A 217 38.26 -4.25 9.87
CA ARG A 217 39.46 -3.91 9.10
C ARG A 217 39.71 -2.40 9.03
N SER A 218 40.95 -1.98 9.30
CA SER A 218 41.33 -0.56 9.37
C SER A 218 41.23 0.19 8.03
N ASP A 219 41.22 -0.53 6.90
CA ASP A 219 41.04 0.02 5.55
C ASP A 219 39.57 0.25 5.16
N LEU A 220 38.61 -0.19 5.98
CA LEU A 220 37.18 0.11 5.80
C LEU A 220 36.91 1.59 6.08
N SER A 221 36.70 2.35 5.02
CA SER A 221 36.34 3.77 5.07
C SER A 221 35.17 4.05 4.14
N SER A 222 34.26 4.90 4.57
CA SER A 222 33.09 5.29 3.79
C SER A 222 32.66 6.70 4.16
N SER A 223 32.01 7.37 3.21
CA SER A 223 31.49 8.72 3.35
C SER A 223 30.03 8.75 3.80
N ALA A 224 29.28 7.66 3.64
CA ALA A 224 27.90 7.56 4.11
C ALA A 224 27.57 6.13 4.54
N ILE A 225 26.98 5.99 5.72
CA ILE A 225 26.58 4.71 6.27
C ILE A 225 25.16 4.84 6.81
N VAL A 226 24.27 4.02 6.29
CA VAL A 226 22.92 3.81 6.83
C VAL A 226 22.98 2.63 7.80
N PHE A 227 22.34 2.75 8.95
CA PHE A 227 22.35 1.71 9.98
C PHE A 227 20.94 1.49 10.55
N HIS A 228 20.67 0.26 10.97
CA HIS A 228 19.34 -0.11 11.47
C HIS A 228 19.37 -1.29 12.44
N GLN A 229 18.50 -1.23 13.45
CA GLN A 229 18.16 -2.31 14.37
C GLN A 229 16.66 -2.61 14.29
N ARG A 230 16.31 -3.85 13.96
CA ARG A 230 14.93 -4.32 13.82
C ARG A 230 14.29 -4.72 15.14
N PHE A 231 12.98 -4.57 15.25
CA PHE A 231 12.14 -5.26 16.25
C PHE A 231 11.00 -5.89 15.47
N SER A 232 10.75 -7.17 15.68
CA SER A 232 9.68 -7.90 15.03
C SER A 232 8.69 -8.45 16.04
N THR A 233 7.44 -8.61 15.63
CA THR A 233 6.44 -9.36 16.39
C THR A 233 6.65 -10.88 16.31
N ASN A 234 7.57 -11.36 15.47
CA ASN A 234 7.88 -12.78 15.27
C ASN A 234 9.06 -13.24 16.15
N THR A 235 8.98 -14.47 16.67
CA THR A 235 10.06 -15.12 17.43
C THR A 235 11.02 -15.93 16.55
N LEU A 236 10.69 -16.16 15.28
CA LEU A 236 11.52 -16.91 14.34
C LEU A 236 12.38 -15.96 13.49
N PRO A 237 13.72 -16.05 13.59
CA PRO A 237 14.61 -15.16 12.86
C PRO A 237 14.61 -15.48 11.35
N ARG A 238 14.48 -14.43 10.54
CA ARG A 238 14.60 -14.50 9.06
C ARG A 238 15.66 -13.50 8.57
N TRP A 239 16.82 -14.03 8.19
CA TRP A 239 17.98 -13.24 7.76
C TRP A 239 17.69 -12.24 6.62
N PRO A 240 16.91 -12.58 5.57
CA PRO A 240 16.58 -11.64 4.51
C PRO A 240 15.88 -10.35 4.97
N LEU A 241 15.11 -10.44 6.06
CA LEU A 241 14.29 -9.35 6.61
C LEU A 241 15.07 -8.40 7.51
N ALA A 242 16.31 -8.73 7.89
CA ALA A 242 17.17 -7.76 8.56
C ALA A 242 17.37 -6.54 7.64
N HIS A 243 17.44 -5.36 8.22
CA HIS A 243 17.73 -4.11 7.51
C HIS A 243 19.23 -3.77 7.64
N PRO A 244 19.75 -2.81 6.85
CA PRO A 244 19.07 -2.13 5.73
C PRO A 244 18.74 -3.04 4.54
N PHE A 245 17.84 -2.56 3.68
CA PHE A 245 17.62 -3.13 2.36
C PHE A 245 18.62 -2.53 1.35
N ARG A 246 18.30 -2.53 0.05
CA ARG A 246 19.28 -2.18 -1.00
C ARG A 246 19.56 -0.69 -1.04
N LEU A 247 18.54 0.12 -0.77
CA LEU A 247 18.63 1.57 -0.81
C LEU A 247 18.23 2.22 0.51
N LEU A 248 17.35 1.59 1.27
CA LEU A 248 16.74 2.22 2.44
C LEU A 248 16.81 1.38 3.72
N ALA A 249 16.69 2.09 4.85
CA ALA A 249 16.21 1.53 6.10
C ALA A 249 14.96 2.29 6.52
N HIS A 250 13.92 1.52 6.87
CA HIS A 250 12.62 2.04 7.26
C HIS A 250 12.35 1.73 8.73
N ASN A 251 11.98 2.75 9.47
CA ASN A 251 11.47 2.65 10.81
C ASN A 251 9.98 2.91 10.83
N GLY A 252 9.20 1.85 11.05
CA GLY A 252 7.76 1.94 11.21
C GLY A 252 7.03 0.90 10.39
N GLU A 253 5.79 1.19 10.03
CA GLU A 253 4.88 0.24 9.39
C GLU A 253 4.09 0.94 8.28
N ILE A 254 4.07 0.34 7.08
CA ILE A 254 3.24 0.80 5.97
C ILE A 254 1.86 0.14 6.07
N ASN A 255 0.90 0.86 6.62
CA ASN A 255 -0.45 0.34 6.89
C ASN A 255 -1.33 0.20 5.65
N THR A 256 -0.87 0.69 4.49
CA THR A 256 -1.54 0.54 3.19
C THR A 256 -0.93 -0.56 2.32
N ILE A 257 -0.02 -1.38 2.85
CA ILE A 257 0.84 -2.27 2.06
C ILE A 257 0.08 -3.23 1.14
N GLU A 258 -1.02 -3.83 1.60
CA GLU A 258 -1.83 -4.75 0.79
C GLU A 258 -2.40 -4.06 -0.45
N GLY A 259 -2.91 -2.83 -0.29
CA GLY A 259 -3.37 -2.00 -1.42
C GLY A 259 -2.22 -1.64 -2.35
N ASN A 260 -1.10 -1.15 -1.80
CA ASN A 260 0.06 -0.73 -2.60
C ASN A 260 0.62 -1.89 -3.44
N ARG A 261 0.72 -3.10 -2.88
CA ARG A 261 1.18 -4.31 -3.58
C ARG A 261 0.30 -4.64 -4.77
N ARG A 262 -1.02 -4.72 -4.56
CA ARG A 262 -2.00 -5.04 -5.60
C ARG A 262 -2.02 -3.99 -6.70
N TRP A 263 -1.96 -2.71 -6.33
CA TRP A 263 -1.92 -1.62 -7.31
C TRP A 263 -0.62 -1.57 -8.11
N ALA A 264 0.53 -1.81 -7.48
CA ALA A 264 1.79 -1.96 -8.20
C ALA A 264 1.73 -3.10 -9.22
N GLN A 265 1.16 -4.25 -8.82
CA GLN A 265 0.96 -5.39 -9.72
C GLN A 265 -0.01 -5.06 -10.87
N ALA A 266 -1.13 -4.38 -10.60
CA ALA A 266 -2.08 -3.97 -11.64
C ALA A 266 -1.45 -2.97 -12.63
N ARG A 267 -0.64 -2.03 -12.14
CA ARG A 267 0.04 -1.02 -12.95
C ARG A 267 1.24 -1.53 -13.72
N SER A 268 1.77 -2.72 -13.38
CA SER A 268 2.82 -3.39 -14.16
C SER A 268 2.51 -3.48 -15.65
N LYS A 269 1.21 -3.54 -16.01
CA LYS A 269 0.74 -3.64 -17.40
C LYS A 269 0.67 -2.28 -18.12
N VAL A 270 0.75 -1.18 -17.37
CA VAL A 270 0.69 0.21 -17.90
C VAL A 270 2.06 0.89 -17.86
N TRP A 271 2.88 0.56 -16.86
CA TRP A 271 4.20 1.16 -16.70
C TRP A 271 5.16 0.71 -17.80
N GLN A 272 5.80 1.70 -18.41
CA GLN A 272 6.77 1.49 -19.49
C GLN A 272 7.95 2.44 -19.29
N THR A 273 9.16 1.95 -19.48
CA THR A 273 10.36 2.78 -19.47
C THR A 273 11.22 2.41 -20.68
N PRO A 274 11.90 3.38 -21.32
CA PRO A 274 12.80 3.07 -22.43
C PRO A 274 14.04 2.26 -21.99
N ARG A 275 14.23 2.04 -20.67
CA ARG A 275 15.42 1.42 -20.09
C ARG A 275 15.37 -0.10 -20.04
N PHE A 276 14.20 -0.69 -19.82
CA PHE A 276 13.97 -2.13 -19.77
C PHE A 276 12.46 -2.43 -19.83
N ASP A 277 12.11 -3.69 -20.09
CA ASP A 277 10.72 -4.13 -20.08
C ASP A 277 10.28 -4.50 -18.66
N ILE A 278 9.40 -3.70 -18.06
CA ILE A 278 8.85 -3.96 -16.72
C ILE A 278 8.01 -5.23 -16.70
N ALA A 279 7.38 -5.59 -17.82
CA ALA A 279 6.52 -6.75 -17.92
C ALA A 279 7.29 -8.08 -17.85
N GLU A 280 8.62 -8.05 -17.94
CA GLU A 280 9.47 -9.24 -17.72
C GLU A 280 9.43 -9.72 -16.26
N PHE A 281 9.02 -8.84 -15.32
CA PHE A 281 8.94 -9.15 -13.90
C PHE A 281 7.51 -9.46 -13.44
N ASP A 282 7.32 -10.65 -12.90
CA ASP A 282 6.05 -11.09 -12.33
C ASP A 282 6.28 -11.93 -11.04
N PRO A 283 5.97 -11.40 -9.85
CA PRO A 283 5.41 -10.06 -9.59
C PRO A 283 6.47 -8.95 -9.69
N VAL A 284 6.03 -7.72 -10.02
CA VAL A 284 6.93 -6.56 -10.19
C VAL A 284 7.63 -6.13 -8.90
N ILE A 285 6.97 -6.31 -7.76
CA ILE A 285 7.51 -6.14 -6.42
C ILE A 285 7.13 -7.36 -5.57
N SER A 286 7.79 -7.55 -4.43
CA SER A 286 7.42 -8.66 -3.54
C SER A 286 5.98 -8.48 -3.03
N MET A 287 5.13 -9.49 -3.29
CA MET A 287 3.75 -9.58 -2.79
C MET A 287 3.70 -10.12 -1.34
N HIS A 288 4.85 -10.58 -0.83
CA HIS A 288 5.01 -11.22 0.47
C HIS A 288 6.26 -10.66 1.19
N GLY A 289 6.44 -11.04 2.46
CA GLY A 289 7.54 -10.54 3.31
C GLY A 289 7.20 -9.20 3.96
N SER A 290 8.21 -8.50 4.49
CA SER A 290 7.96 -7.24 5.19
C SER A 290 7.50 -6.13 4.26
N ASP A 291 6.71 -5.21 4.81
CA ASP A 291 6.28 -3.99 4.15
C ASP A 291 7.45 -3.14 3.61
N SER A 292 8.52 -3.10 4.39
CA SER A 292 9.75 -2.35 4.16
C SER A 292 10.53 -2.93 2.98
N GLN A 293 10.49 -4.26 2.79
CA GLN A 293 11.05 -4.92 1.61
C GLN A 293 10.32 -4.51 0.34
N SER A 294 8.98 -4.50 0.37
CA SER A 294 8.17 -4.07 -0.77
C SER A 294 8.38 -2.59 -1.09
N LEU A 295 8.54 -1.74 -0.07
CA LEU A 295 8.87 -0.32 -0.25
C LEU A 295 10.24 -0.13 -0.92
N ASP A 296 11.26 -0.88 -0.50
CA ASP A 296 12.59 -0.86 -1.12
C ASP A 296 12.55 -1.37 -2.57
N ASN A 297 11.78 -2.43 -2.86
CA ASN A 297 11.58 -2.94 -4.22
C ASN A 297 10.92 -1.89 -5.11
N MET A 298 9.89 -1.20 -4.61
CA MET A 298 9.20 -0.16 -5.36
C MET A 298 10.11 1.05 -5.59
N LEU A 299 10.87 1.48 -4.58
CA LEU A 299 11.83 2.57 -4.71
C LEU A 299 12.91 2.25 -5.75
N GLU A 300 13.45 1.03 -5.72
CA GLU A 300 14.46 0.58 -6.66
C GLU A 300 13.90 0.49 -8.09
N LEU A 301 12.66 0.03 -8.26
CA LEU A 301 11.99 0.02 -9.57
C LEU A 301 11.83 1.44 -10.13
N LEU A 302 11.42 2.41 -9.30
CA LEU A 302 11.28 3.81 -9.72
C LEU A 302 12.62 4.41 -10.17
N ILE A 303 13.70 4.12 -9.45
CA ILE A 303 15.05 4.60 -9.78
C ILE A 303 15.58 3.90 -11.03
N ALA A 304 15.45 2.57 -11.12
CA ALA A 304 15.83 1.81 -12.31
C ALA A 304 15.05 2.30 -13.54
N GLY A 305 13.78 2.68 -13.38
CA GLY A 305 12.94 3.23 -14.43
C GLY A 305 13.30 4.65 -14.87
N GLY A 306 14.16 5.37 -14.12
CA GLY A 306 14.75 6.65 -14.52
C GLY A 306 14.51 7.83 -13.57
N MET A 307 13.86 7.63 -12.43
CA MET A 307 13.68 8.68 -11.42
C MET A 307 14.91 8.84 -10.53
N ASP A 308 15.15 10.03 -9.98
CA ASP A 308 16.12 10.18 -8.90
C ASP A 308 15.50 9.90 -7.53
N LEU A 309 16.37 9.66 -6.53
CA LEU A 309 15.97 9.29 -5.17
C LEU A 309 14.98 10.27 -4.54
N LEU A 310 15.17 11.58 -4.73
CA LEU A 310 14.33 12.60 -4.10
C LEU A 310 12.93 12.60 -4.70
N GLN A 311 12.85 12.46 -6.02
CA GLN A 311 11.58 12.35 -6.73
C GLN A 311 10.82 11.09 -6.31
N ALA A 312 11.48 9.92 -6.36
CA ALA A 312 10.85 8.64 -6.05
C ALA A 312 10.32 8.59 -4.60
N LEU A 313 11.10 9.05 -3.64
CA LEU A 313 10.67 9.13 -2.23
C LEU A 313 9.47 10.07 -2.04
N ARG A 314 9.44 11.22 -2.73
CA ARG A 314 8.31 12.17 -2.66
C ARG A 314 7.05 11.66 -3.35
N ILE A 315 7.18 10.78 -4.34
CA ILE A 315 6.04 10.11 -4.99
C ILE A 315 5.46 9.02 -4.07
N LEU A 316 6.31 8.20 -3.45
CA LEU A 316 5.87 7.10 -2.58
C LEU A 316 5.30 7.60 -1.26
N VAL A 317 5.96 8.56 -0.61
CA VAL A 317 5.58 9.08 0.71
C VAL A 317 5.40 10.61 0.63
N PRO A 318 4.34 11.10 -0.05
CA PRO A 318 4.10 12.53 -0.20
C PRO A 318 3.63 13.16 1.12
N PRO A 319 4.00 14.43 1.40
CA PRO A 319 3.48 15.18 2.54
C PRO A 319 1.97 15.42 2.42
N ALA A 320 1.33 15.81 3.52
CA ALA A 320 -0.09 16.19 3.49
C ALA A 320 -0.29 17.48 2.69
N THR A 321 -0.92 17.37 1.52
CA THR A 321 -0.99 18.47 0.55
C THR A 321 -2.35 19.15 0.40
N GLN A 322 -3.39 18.76 1.13
CA GLN A 322 -4.74 19.26 0.87
C GLN A 322 -5.19 20.39 1.81
N SER A 323 -4.41 20.68 2.86
CA SER A 323 -4.86 21.50 3.99
C SER A 323 -3.93 22.65 4.39
N LEU A 324 -2.76 22.79 3.74
CA LEU A 324 -1.84 23.89 4.05
C LEU A 324 -2.29 25.15 3.31
N GLU A 325 -2.76 26.17 4.05
CA GLU A 325 -3.27 27.44 3.51
C GLU A 325 -2.23 28.24 2.68
N PHE A 326 -0.94 27.93 2.79
CA PHE A 326 0.17 28.65 2.13
C PHE A 326 0.92 27.77 1.12
N LYS A 327 0.20 27.21 0.15
CA LYS A 327 0.78 26.32 -0.84
C LYS A 327 1.34 27.06 -2.04
N ASP A 328 2.62 26.82 -2.27
CA ASP A 328 3.19 26.87 -3.60
C ASP A 328 2.36 26.00 -4.57
N ALA A 329 1.66 26.65 -5.50
CA ALA A 329 0.75 26.00 -6.43
C ALA A 329 1.48 25.03 -7.38
N ASP A 330 2.74 25.32 -7.72
CA ASP A 330 3.53 24.46 -8.61
C ASP A 330 3.97 23.18 -7.89
N LEU A 331 4.28 23.29 -6.59
CA LEU A 331 4.56 22.11 -5.76
C LEU A 331 3.31 21.26 -5.53
N ALA A 332 2.15 21.88 -5.26
CA ALA A 332 0.89 21.15 -5.14
C ALA A 332 0.58 20.38 -6.44
N ALA A 333 0.83 21.00 -7.60
CA ALA A 333 0.67 20.37 -8.89
C ALA A 333 1.60 19.17 -9.11
N PHE A 334 2.84 19.20 -8.62
CA PHE A 334 3.73 18.02 -8.64
C PHE A 334 3.10 16.81 -7.96
N TYR A 335 2.59 16.99 -6.72
CA TYR A 335 2.00 15.88 -5.98
C TYR A 335 0.67 15.41 -6.57
N GLU A 336 -0.16 16.34 -7.06
CA GLU A 336 -1.41 15.99 -7.71
C GLU A 336 -1.18 15.23 -9.03
N PHE A 337 -0.21 15.66 -9.83
CA PHE A 337 0.17 14.97 -11.08
C PHE A 337 0.55 13.51 -10.84
N TYR A 338 1.44 13.24 -9.88
CA TYR A 338 1.82 11.86 -9.57
C TYR A 338 0.70 11.08 -8.87
N GLY A 339 -0.11 11.75 -8.04
CA GLY A 339 -1.30 11.16 -7.41
C GLY A 339 -2.34 10.62 -8.38
N LEU A 340 -2.32 11.04 -9.66
CA LEU A 340 -3.18 10.47 -10.71
C LEU A 340 -2.89 8.99 -11.01
N ASN A 341 -1.65 8.54 -10.77
CA ASN A 341 -1.18 7.21 -11.16
C ASN A 341 -0.48 6.45 -10.02
N THR A 342 -0.57 6.97 -8.79
CA THR A 342 -0.04 6.32 -7.60
C THR A 342 -0.81 6.73 -6.35
N GLU A 343 -0.99 5.77 -5.45
CA GLU A 343 -1.41 6.04 -4.08
C GLU A 343 -0.19 6.23 -3.16
N PRO A 344 -0.35 7.01 -2.06
CA PRO A 344 0.64 7.07 -1.00
C PRO A 344 0.83 5.72 -0.30
N TRP A 345 2.09 5.40 -0.02
CA TRP A 345 2.50 4.35 0.91
C TRP A 345 2.45 4.92 2.32
N ASP A 346 1.27 4.83 2.94
CA ASP A 346 0.94 5.51 4.19
C ASP A 346 1.28 4.64 5.41
N GLY A 347 1.33 5.28 6.58
CA GLY A 347 1.67 4.67 7.86
C GLY A 347 2.88 5.34 8.51
N PRO A 348 3.18 5.02 9.78
CA PRO A 348 4.35 5.57 10.45
C PRO A 348 5.62 5.21 9.70
N ALA A 349 6.38 6.19 9.23
CA ALA A 349 7.61 5.93 8.49
C ALA A 349 8.68 6.98 8.80
N GLY A 350 9.78 6.51 9.37
CA GLY A 350 11.07 7.20 9.35
C GLY A 350 11.99 6.49 8.37
N ILE A 351 12.34 7.17 7.27
CA ILE A 351 13.14 6.56 6.20
C ILE A 351 14.50 7.24 6.15
N VAL A 352 15.55 6.44 6.10
CA VAL A 352 16.88 6.85 5.62
C VAL A 352 17.18 6.07 4.36
N ALA A 353 17.71 6.74 3.34
CA ALA A 353 18.06 6.11 2.08
C ALA A 353 19.38 6.67 1.54
N CYS A 354 20.13 5.84 0.82
CA CYS A 354 21.35 6.25 0.17
C CYS A 354 21.45 5.60 -1.22
N ASP A 355 21.65 6.42 -2.25
CA ASP A 355 21.92 5.94 -3.61
C ASP A 355 23.33 6.38 -4.07
N SER A 356 23.56 6.44 -5.38
CA SER A 356 24.82 6.88 -5.99
C SER A 356 25.15 8.37 -5.75
N ARG A 357 24.16 9.21 -5.44
CA ARG A 357 24.31 10.67 -5.36
C ARG A 357 23.82 11.27 -4.05
N TYR A 358 22.71 10.79 -3.51
CA TYR A 358 22.02 11.35 -2.38
C TYR A 358 22.07 10.42 -1.18
N ALA A 359 22.26 11.03 -0.01
CA ALA A 359 22.00 10.45 1.29
C ALA A 359 20.82 11.23 1.91
N ALA A 360 19.65 10.60 2.01
CA ALA A 360 18.39 11.25 2.34
C ALA A 360 17.74 10.70 3.60
N CYS A 361 16.99 11.55 4.30
CA CYS A 361 16.10 11.16 5.38
C CYS A 361 14.76 11.89 5.30
N MET A 362 13.67 11.20 5.64
CA MET A 362 12.33 11.78 5.62
C MET A 362 11.41 11.13 6.65
N LEU A 363 10.32 11.84 6.95
CA LEU A 363 9.20 11.30 7.71
C LEU A 363 7.94 11.19 6.87
N ASP A 364 7.04 10.29 7.27
CA ASP A 364 5.68 10.19 6.78
C ASP A 364 4.90 11.49 6.95
N ARG A 365 3.75 11.59 6.25
CA ARG A 365 2.90 12.78 6.22
C ARG A 365 2.45 13.30 7.59
N ASN A 366 2.40 12.44 8.61
CA ASN A 366 1.96 12.75 9.97
C ASN A 366 3.13 12.85 10.95
N GLY A 367 4.35 12.48 10.54
CA GLY A 367 5.55 12.54 11.38
C GLY A 367 5.46 11.60 12.59
N LEU A 368 4.97 10.38 12.38
CA LEU A 368 4.64 9.44 13.47
C LEU A 368 5.88 8.75 14.06
N ARG A 369 7.06 8.98 13.49
CA ARG A 369 8.34 8.43 13.95
C ARG A 369 9.34 9.54 14.25
N PRO A 370 10.17 9.39 15.31
CA PRO A 370 11.15 10.41 15.65
C PRO A 370 12.33 10.37 14.67
N ALA A 371 12.79 11.54 14.25
CA ALA A 371 14.07 11.70 13.58
C ALA A 371 14.75 12.98 14.08
N ARG A 372 15.91 12.82 14.72
CA ARG A 372 16.76 13.91 15.21
C ARG A 372 18.02 13.96 14.39
N TRP A 373 18.45 15.16 14.03
CA TRP A 373 19.66 15.34 13.23
C TRP A 373 20.59 16.39 13.83
N MET A 374 21.87 16.26 13.52
CA MET A 374 22.89 17.25 13.82
C MET A 374 23.93 17.35 12.71
N LEU A 375 24.51 18.54 12.56
CA LEU A 375 25.61 18.85 11.66
C LEU A 375 26.80 19.32 12.48
N THR A 376 27.98 18.78 12.20
CA THR A 376 29.22 19.16 12.89
C THR A 376 29.99 20.24 12.15
N SER A 377 31.00 20.83 12.80
CA SER A 377 31.98 21.74 12.19
C SER A 377 32.81 21.05 11.12
N ASP A 378 33.03 19.75 11.27
CA ASP A 378 33.76 18.88 10.33
C ASP A 378 32.87 18.39 9.18
N ARG A 379 31.69 19.01 9.02
CA ARG A 379 30.72 18.73 7.96
C ARG A 379 30.11 17.31 8.00
N HIS A 380 30.22 16.61 9.13
CA HIS A 380 29.49 15.37 9.35
C HIS A 380 28.02 15.64 9.68
N PHE A 381 27.13 15.02 8.94
CA PHE A 381 25.71 14.98 9.20
C PHE A 381 25.33 13.64 9.82
N LEU A 382 24.61 13.67 10.93
CA LEU A 382 24.02 12.50 11.57
C LEU A 382 22.51 12.72 11.65
N VAL A 383 21.74 11.71 11.29
CA VAL A 383 20.32 11.59 11.60
C VAL A 383 20.04 10.24 12.23
N ALA A 384 19.23 10.20 13.28
CA ALA A 384 18.81 8.96 13.91
C ALA A 384 17.47 9.11 14.63
N SER A 385 16.89 7.97 15.00
CA SER A 385 15.68 7.93 15.83
C SER A 385 15.84 8.63 17.20
N GLU A 386 17.07 8.72 17.70
CA GLU A 386 17.41 9.38 18.97
C GLU A 386 18.65 10.29 18.84
N ALA A 387 18.69 11.36 19.64
CA ALA A 387 19.82 12.29 19.62
C ALA A 387 21.09 11.76 20.33
N GLY A 388 20.95 10.81 21.27
CA GLY A 388 22.04 10.33 22.11
C GLY A 388 22.98 9.29 21.47
N VAL A 389 22.78 8.99 20.18
CA VAL A 389 23.55 7.93 19.49
C VAL A 389 24.99 8.34 19.18
N TRP A 390 25.32 9.63 19.21
CA TRP A 390 26.69 10.12 19.06
C TRP A 390 26.95 11.30 20.00
N GLU A 391 27.87 11.10 20.95
CA GLU A 391 28.27 12.15 21.88
C GLU A 391 29.41 12.97 21.29
N LEU A 392 29.17 14.28 21.13
CA LEU A 392 30.16 15.26 20.70
C LEU A 392 30.20 16.44 21.66
N PRO A 393 31.36 17.08 21.84
CA PRO A 393 31.45 18.39 22.48
C PRO A 393 30.53 19.39 21.76
N ALA A 394 29.80 20.20 22.53
CA ALA A 394 28.81 21.14 21.98
C ALA A 394 29.44 22.13 20.97
N GLU A 395 30.73 22.46 21.14
CA GLU A 395 31.52 23.33 20.26
C GLU A 395 31.68 22.77 18.84
N ARG A 396 31.64 21.44 18.67
CA ARG A 396 31.71 20.79 17.36
C ARG A 396 30.37 20.75 16.65
N ILE A 397 29.26 21.09 17.30
CA ILE A 397 27.91 21.02 16.71
C ILE A 397 27.55 22.40 16.15
N THR A 398 27.43 22.51 14.83
CA THR A 398 27.05 23.76 14.15
C THR A 398 25.54 23.94 14.09
N ARG A 399 24.80 22.85 13.85
CA ARG A 399 23.32 22.84 13.77
C ARG A 399 22.75 21.54 14.33
N LYS A 400 21.55 21.61 14.90
CA LYS A 400 20.77 20.46 15.35
C LYS A 400 19.28 20.71 15.14
N GLY A 401 18.53 19.66 14.88
CA GLY A 401 17.10 19.77 14.61
C GLY A 401 16.34 18.45 14.75
N LYS A 402 15.09 18.49 14.34
CA LYS A 402 14.22 17.32 14.17
C LYS A 402 13.50 17.45 12.83
N LEU A 403 13.14 16.33 12.22
CA LEU A 403 12.19 16.33 11.11
C LEU A 403 10.76 16.39 11.65
N GLY A 404 9.93 17.17 10.99
CA GLY A 404 8.48 17.25 11.18
C GLY A 404 7.68 16.39 10.19
N PRO A 405 6.35 16.42 10.30
CA PRO A 405 5.44 15.71 9.39
C PRO A 405 5.69 16.05 7.92
N GLY A 406 5.97 15.03 7.11
CA GLY A 406 6.24 15.16 5.68
C GLY A 406 7.53 15.91 5.33
N GLU A 407 8.40 16.21 6.29
CA GLU A 407 9.69 16.85 6.00
C GLU A 407 10.70 15.84 5.46
N MET A 408 11.59 16.35 4.62
CA MET A 408 12.71 15.62 4.02
C MET A 408 13.98 16.47 4.08
N MET A 409 15.11 15.82 4.33
CA MET A 409 16.44 16.39 4.16
C MET A 409 17.29 15.44 3.32
N ALA A 410 18.22 15.99 2.55
CA ALA A 410 19.13 15.19 1.73
C ALA A 410 20.50 15.84 1.61
N ILE A 411 21.53 15.03 1.45
CA ILE A 411 22.88 15.47 1.14
C ILE A 411 23.12 15.13 -0.33
N ASP A 412 23.43 16.13 -1.15
CA ASP A 412 23.97 15.88 -2.49
C ASP A 412 25.48 15.64 -2.36
N LEU A 413 25.86 14.37 -2.29
CA LEU A 413 27.25 13.94 -2.06
C LEU A 413 28.16 14.37 -3.22
N LYS A 414 27.62 14.55 -4.42
CA LYS A 414 28.41 15.05 -5.56
C LYS A 414 28.74 16.54 -5.43
N ARG A 415 27.86 17.33 -4.80
CA ARG A 415 28.02 18.78 -4.66
C ARG A 415 28.57 19.22 -3.32
N GLY A 416 28.42 18.41 -2.26
CA GLY A 416 28.76 18.83 -0.90
C GLY A 416 27.65 19.61 -0.20
N ASP A 417 26.42 19.58 -0.71
CA ASP A 417 25.34 20.46 -0.27
C ASP A 417 24.33 19.70 0.61
N LEU A 418 23.96 20.29 1.75
CA LEU A 418 22.82 19.85 2.55
C LEU A 418 21.55 20.56 2.07
N LEU A 419 20.60 19.78 1.56
CA LEU A 419 19.30 20.20 1.07
C LEU A 419 18.26 20.01 2.17
N ASP A 420 17.57 21.11 2.51
CA ASP A 420 16.38 21.10 3.35
C ASP A 420 15.11 20.82 2.51
N SER A 421 13.96 20.74 3.18
CA SER A 421 12.68 20.45 2.52
C SER A 421 12.36 21.48 1.43
N ASP A 422 12.58 22.77 1.69
CA ASP A 422 12.33 23.82 0.71
C ASP A 422 13.24 23.70 -0.53
N ALA A 423 14.51 23.30 -0.35
CA ALA A 423 15.41 23.06 -1.48
C ALA A 423 14.96 21.86 -2.32
N ILE A 424 14.52 20.78 -1.68
CA ILE A 424 14.01 19.58 -2.35
C ILE A 424 12.70 19.89 -3.09
N ASP A 425 11.82 20.65 -2.46
CA ASP A 425 10.54 21.06 -3.05
C ASP A 425 10.74 21.99 -4.25
N ARG A 426 11.73 22.89 -4.19
CA ARG A 426 12.16 23.68 -5.36
C ARG A 426 12.67 22.82 -6.51
N ILE A 427 13.41 21.74 -6.22
CA ILE A 427 13.86 20.80 -7.26
C ILE A 427 12.63 20.14 -7.89
N ASN A 428 11.72 19.59 -7.09
CA ASN A 428 10.58 18.81 -7.58
C ASN A 428 9.58 19.64 -8.38
N ARG A 429 9.22 20.85 -7.92
CA ARG A 429 8.29 21.71 -8.67
C ARG A 429 8.88 22.18 -10.02
N ALA A 430 10.21 22.29 -10.12
CA ALA A 430 10.88 22.80 -11.31
C ALA A 430 11.15 21.74 -12.40
N ARG A 431 10.84 20.45 -12.13
CA ARG A 431 11.09 19.35 -13.08
C ARG A 431 10.29 19.47 -14.37
N ALA A 432 9.05 19.94 -14.26
CA ALA A 432 8.12 20.04 -15.36
C ALA A 432 6.99 21.04 -15.05
N PRO A 433 6.28 21.57 -16.07
CA PRO A 433 5.16 22.50 -15.87
C PRO A 433 3.88 21.76 -15.47
N TYR A 434 3.92 20.99 -14.37
CA TYR A 434 2.80 20.15 -13.90
C TYR A 434 1.47 20.90 -13.79
N LYS A 435 1.51 22.14 -13.27
CA LYS A 435 0.34 22.99 -13.11
C LYS A 435 -0.34 23.28 -14.45
N GLN A 436 0.45 23.56 -15.49
CA GLN A 436 -0.08 23.81 -16.83
C GLN A 436 -0.75 22.56 -17.39
N TRP A 437 -0.12 21.39 -17.23
CA TRP A 437 -0.69 20.13 -17.68
C TRP A 437 -2.00 19.81 -16.97
N LEU A 438 -2.04 19.90 -15.65
CA LEU A 438 -3.27 19.67 -14.88
C LEU A 438 -4.41 20.61 -15.32
N GLN A 439 -4.12 21.89 -15.58
CA GLN A 439 -5.12 22.83 -16.10
C GLN A 439 -5.68 22.46 -17.48
N GLN A 440 -4.92 21.71 -18.29
CA GLN A 440 -5.32 21.33 -19.64
C GLN A 440 -6.21 20.09 -19.69
N GLY A 441 -6.02 19.13 -18.78
CA GLY A 441 -6.71 17.84 -18.86
C GLY A 441 -7.42 17.36 -17.59
N VAL A 442 -7.22 18.02 -16.45
CA VAL A 442 -7.94 17.68 -15.22
C VAL A 442 -9.16 18.57 -15.04
N THR A 443 -10.32 17.93 -14.89
CA THR A 443 -11.57 18.61 -14.57
C THR A 443 -11.96 18.36 -13.12
N TYR A 444 -12.17 19.43 -12.35
CA TYR A 444 -12.64 19.33 -10.97
C TYR A 444 -14.17 19.38 -10.96
N LEU A 445 -14.82 18.30 -10.53
CA LEU A 445 -16.28 18.24 -10.48
C LEU A 445 -16.80 19.05 -9.28
N GLN A 446 -16.86 20.38 -9.44
CA GLN A 446 -17.47 21.29 -8.48
C GLN A 446 -19.00 21.29 -8.59
N THR A 447 -19.63 21.63 -7.47
CA THR A 447 -21.08 21.64 -7.33
C THR A 447 -21.63 23.03 -7.68
N GLU A 448 -21.50 23.50 -8.92
CA GLU A 448 -22.05 24.82 -9.31
C GLU A 448 -23.18 24.74 -10.35
N LEU A 449 -24.07 25.73 -10.22
CA LEU A 449 -25.37 26.00 -10.87
C LEU A 449 -26.31 24.79 -10.99
N ILE A 450 -27.41 24.87 -10.22
CA ILE A 450 -28.48 23.87 -10.16
C ILE A 450 -29.15 23.82 -11.54
N ASP A 451 -28.86 22.79 -12.34
CA ASP A 451 -29.75 22.38 -13.42
C ASP A 451 -30.87 21.52 -12.80
N PRO A 452 -32.12 22.01 -12.73
CA PRO A 452 -33.24 21.26 -12.17
C PRO A 452 -33.54 19.97 -12.93
N SER A 453 -33.13 19.87 -14.21
CA SER A 453 -33.35 18.67 -15.03
C SER A 453 -32.50 17.47 -14.61
N LEU A 454 -31.46 17.69 -13.79
CA LEU A 454 -30.60 16.63 -13.27
C LEU A 454 -31.12 16.03 -11.95
N VAL A 455 -32.24 16.51 -11.41
CA VAL A 455 -32.91 15.97 -10.21
C VAL A 455 -33.65 14.66 -10.54
N GLU A 456 -33.70 13.72 -9.60
CA GLU A 456 -34.35 12.42 -9.79
C GLU A 456 -35.87 12.55 -9.72
N GLU A 457 -36.57 11.74 -10.53
CA GLU A 457 -37.99 11.50 -10.28
C GLU A 457 -38.14 10.64 -9.02
N PRO A 458 -38.95 11.07 -8.03
CA PRO A 458 -39.17 10.29 -6.83
C PRO A 458 -39.79 8.93 -7.14
N PHE A 459 -39.29 7.87 -6.52
CA PHE A 459 -39.92 6.57 -6.62
C PHE A 459 -41.33 6.59 -6.02
N SER A 460 -42.21 5.77 -6.60
CA SER A 460 -43.53 5.53 -6.01
C SER A 460 -43.38 4.80 -4.68
N GLU A 461 -44.36 4.94 -3.79
CA GLU A 461 -44.39 4.22 -2.51
C GLU A 461 -44.33 2.70 -2.72
N GLN A 462 -45.02 2.18 -3.74
CA GLN A 462 -44.98 0.76 -4.07
C GLN A 462 -43.58 0.31 -4.48
N THR A 463 -42.91 1.08 -5.35
CA THR A 463 -41.53 0.78 -5.78
C THR A 463 -40.57 0.79 -4.60
N LEU A 464 -40.63 1.82 -3.75
CA LEU A 464 -39.81 1.92 -2.54
C LEU A 464 -40.00 0.71 -1.62
N ARG A 465 -41.26 0.33 -1.38
CA ARG A 465 -41.59 -0.83 -0.53
C ARG A 465 -41.03 -2.14 -1.10
N SER A 466 -41.10 -2.33 -2.42
CA SER A 466 -40.50 -3.50 -3.07
C SER A 466 -38.99 -3.50 -2.95
N TYR A 467 -38.34 -2.35 -3.16
CA TYR A 467 -36.88 -2.25 -3.12
C TYR A 467 -36.35 -2.36 -1.69
N HIS A 468 -37.08 -1.85 -0.69
CA HIS A 468 -36.74 -2.05 0.72
C HIS A 468 -36.70 -3.53 1.09
N LYS A 469 -37.65 -4.33 0.58
CA LYS A 469 -37.64 -5.78 0.76
C LYS A 469 -36.49 -6.45 0.00
N LEU A 470 -36.24 -6.04 -1.25
CA LEU A 470 -35.22 -6.67 -2.11
C LEU A 470 -33.82 -6.47 -1.55
N PHE A 471 -33.51 -5.24 -1.15
CA PHE A 471 -32.19 -4.84 -0.68
C PHE A 471 -32.05 -4.86 0.84
N GLN A 472 -33.01 -5.51 1.52
CA GLN A 472 -33.01 -5.73 2.97
C GLN A 472 -32.80 -4.42 3.75
N LEU A 473 -33.49 -3.36 3.34
CA LEU A 473 -33.51 -2.08 4.06
C LEU A 473 -34.69 -2.12 5.03
N SER A 474 -34.40 -2.43 6.29
CA SER A 474 -35.41 -2.57 7.33
C SER A 474 -35.93 -1.22 7.83
N THR A 475 -37.11 -1.23 8.43
CA THR A 475 -37.70 -0.03 9.07
C THR A 475 -36.78 0.50 10.18
N GLU A 476 -36.15 -0.41 10.94
CA GLU A 476 -35.16 -0.07 11.94
C GLU A 476 -33.96 0.69 11.36
N GLU A 477 -33.37 0.23 10.25
CA GLU A 477 -32.24 0.92 9.62
C GLU A 477 -32.64 2.28 9.03
N VAL A 478 -33.85 2.39 8.48
CA VAL A 478 -34.38 3.67 8.00
C VAL A 478 -34.44 4.69 9.14
N GLU A 479 -34.98 4.30 10.30
CA GLU A 479 -35.14 5.20 11.44
C GLU A 479 -33.86 5.43 12.25
N GLN A 480 -33.04 4.40 12.45
CA GLN A 480 -31.89 4.45 13.36
C GLN A 480 -30.54 4.62 12.65
N VAL A 481 -30.45 4.43 11.33
CA VAL A 481 -29.19 4.57 10.59
C VAL A 481 -29.28 5.70 9.56
N LEU A 482 -30.24 5.62 8.62
CA LEU A 482 -30.36 6.59 7.54
C LEU A 482 -30.83 7.97 8.04
N ARG A 483 -31.88 7.99 8.86
CA ARG A 483 -32.44 9.24 9.37
C ARG A 483 -31.43 10.08 10.16
N PRO A 484 -30.63 9.53 11.11
CA PRO A 484 -29.57 10.28 11.79
C PRO A 484 -28.53 10.89 10.85
N LEU A 485 -28.12 10.16 9.79
CA LEU A 485 -27.19 10.68 8.78
C LEU A 485 -27.74 11.93 8.07
N ALA A 486 -29.04 11.95 7.80
CA ALA A 486 -29.71 13.09 7.18
C ALA A 486 -30.00 14.23 8.17
N GLU A 487 -30.34 13.93 9.43
CA GLU A 487 -30.73 14.92 10.44
C GLU A 487 -29.54 15.57 11.14
N THR A 488 -28.44 14.85 11.34
CA THR A 488 -27.30 15.29 12.17
C THR A 488 -25.99 15.41 11.40
N GLU A 489 -25.93 14.93 10.15
CA GLU A 489 -24.70 14.86 9.33
C GLU A 489 -23.61 14.02 10.03
N GLN A 490 -24.03 13.04 10.82
CA GLN A 490 -23.22 12.10 11.58
C GLN A 490 -23.92 10.75 11.57
N GLU A 491 -23.13 9.68 11.69
CA GLU A 491 -23.68 8.35 11.91
C GLU A 491 -24.38 8.27 13.28
N ALA A 492 -25.27 7.31 13.43
CA ALA A 492 -25.97 7.10 14.68
C ALA A 492 -25.02 6.67 15.79
N THR A 493 -25.28 7.16 17.01
CA THR A 493 -24.59 6.71 18.22
C THR A 493 -25.53 5.77 18.99
N GLY A 494 -25.03 4.58 19.31
CA GLY A 494 -25.71 3.57 20.14
C GLY A 494 -24.92 3.24 21.40
N SER A 495 -25.40 2.26 22.17
CA SER A 495 -24.74 1.74 23.38
C SER A 495 -25.04 0.24 23.54
N MET A 496 -24.35 -0.43 24.48
CA MET A 496 -24.31 -1.89 24.66
C MET A 496 -23.47 -2.61 23.59
N GLY A 497 -23.19 -3.90 23.82
CA GLY A 497 -22.47 -4.74 22.87
C GLY A 497 -23.39 -5.29 21.77
N ASP A 498 -22.79 -5.81 20.70
CA ASP A 498 -23.48 -6.60 19.68
C ASP A 498 -23.80 -7.98 20.26
N ASP A 499 -25.06 -8.18 20.67
CA ASP A 499 -25.59 -9.44 21.21
C ASP A 499 -26.31 -10.30 20.17
N THR A 500 -26.25 -9.89 18.89
CA THR A 500 -26.83 -10.64 17.78
C THR A 500 -25.92 -11.80 17.34
N PRO A 501 -26.46 -12.89 16.76
CA PRO A 501 -25.64 -13.93 16.17
C PRO A 501 -24.72 -13.37 15.09
N MET A 502 -23.52 -13.95 14.92
CA MET A 502 -22.73 -13.68 13.71
C MET A 502 -23.55 -14.01 12.47
N ALA A 503 -23.35 -13.29 11.37
CA ALA A 503 -24.22 -13.39 10.18
C ALA A 503 -24.41 -14.84 9.68
N VAL A 504 -23.34 -15.65 9.67
CA VAL A 504 -23.37 -17.08 9.31
C VAL A 504 -24.21 -17.97 10.24
N LEU A 505 -24.44 -17.54 11.48
CA LEU A 505 -25.26 -18.24 12.49
C LEU A 505 -26.68 -17.65 12.61
N SER A 506 -26.97 -16.56 11.90
CA SER A 506 -28.29 -15.95 11.90
C SER A 506 -29.33 -16.90 11.33
N ARG A 507 -30.56 -16.81 11.85
CA ARG A 507 -31.72 -17.49 11.27
C ARG A 507 -32.41 -16.65 10.20
N GLN A 508 -32.04 -15.38 10.09
CA GLN A 508 -32.54 -14.44 9.10
C GLN A 508 -31.54 -14.33 7.94
N THR A 509 -32.02 -13.91 6.77
CA THR A 509 -31.12 -13.48 5.69
C THR A 509 -30.45 -12.18 6.11
N ARG A 510 -29.13 -12.13 5.99
CA ARG A 510 -28.29 -11.01 6.44
C ARG A 510 -27.72 -10.25 5.24
N PRO A 511 -27.55 -8.92 5.32
CA PRO A 511 -26.72 -8.20 4.38
C PRO A 511 -25.32 -8.80 4.28
N LEU A 512 -24.80 -8.97 3.06
CA LEU A 512 -23.48 -9.56 2.86
C LEU A 512 -22.35 -8.75 3.51
N TYR A 513 -22.58 -7.45 3.74
CA TYR A 513 -21.66 -6.57 4.44
C TYR A 513 -21.34 -7.06 5.87
N ASP A 514 -22.27 -7.75 6.54
CA ASP A 514 -22.11 -8.20 7.93
C ASP A 514 -21.07 -9.31 8.12
N TYR A 515 -20.68 -9.97 7.03
CA TYR A 515 -19.60 -10.96 7.01
C TYR A 515 -18.22 -10.32 7.06
N PHE A 516 -18.12 -9.00 6.84
CA PHE A 516 -16.86 -8.26 6.77
C PHE A 516 -16.63 -7.48 8.06
N ARG A 517 -15.63 -7.89 8.84
CA ARG A 517 -15.21 -7.14 10.04
C ARG A 517 -14.08 -6.20 9.68
N GLN A 518 -14.26 -4.91 9.98
CA GLN A 518 -13.26 -3.87 9.69
C GLN A 518 -11.95 -4.16 10.45
N ALA A 519 -10.82 -4.16 9.75
CA ALA A 519 -9.52 -4.19 10.39
C ALA A 519 -9.26 -2.86 11.14
N PHE A 520 -8.53 -2.93 12.24
CA PHE A 520 -8.09 -1.76 13.01
C PHE A 520 -6.67 -1.97 13.53
N ALA A 521 -5.94 -0.87 13.67
CA ALA A 521 -4.56 -0.87 14.10
C ALA A 521 -4.50 -1.03 15.62
N GLN A 522 -3.58 -1.87 16.09
CA GLN A 522 -3.31 -2.06 17.51
C GLN A 522 -1.81 -2.31 17.72
N VAL A 523 -1.19 -1.49 18.58
CA VAL A 523 0.23 -1.53 18.97
C VAL A 523 1.21 -1.18 17.84
N THR A 524 1.14 -1.85 16.68
CA THR A 524 2.17 -1.80 15.64
C THR A 524 2.21 -0.45 14.91
N ASN A 525 1.02 0.09 14.63
CA ASN A 525 0.80 1.45 14.16
C ASN A 525 -0.35 2.13 14.95
N PRO A 526 -0.34 3.47 15.10
CA PRO A 526 -1.41 4.20 15.74
C PRO A 526 -2.57 4.49 14.76
N PRO A 527 -3.83 4.46 15.22
CA PRO A 527 -4.92 5.07 14.48
C PRO A 527 -4.75 6.60 14.42
N ILE A 528 -5.39 7.24 13.45
CA ILE A 528 -5.41 8.70 13.27
C ILE A 528 -6.74 9.26 13.79
N ASP A 529 -6.71 10.48 14.35
CA ASP A 529 -7.92 11.18 14.77
C ASP A 529 -8.56 11.89 13.55
N PRO A 530 -9.67 11.37 12.99
CA PRO A 530 -10.25 11.93 11.77
C PRO A 530 -10.94 13.28 11.99
N LEU A 531 -11.08 13.72 13.25
CA LEU A 531 -11.71 14.99 13.63
C LEU A 531 -10.64 16.06 13.88
N ARG A 532 -9.66 15.76 14.73
CA ARG A 532 -8.60 16.72 15.12
C ARG A 532 -7.47 16.80 14.10
N GLU A 533 -7.17 15.70 13.43
CA GLU A 533 -6.14 15.59 12.40
C GLU A 533 -6.75 15.48 10.99
N GLY A 534 -8.00 15.93 10.84
CA GLY A 534 -8.75 15.90 9.58
C GLY A 534 -8.05 16.63 8.41
N ILE A 535 -7.08 17.49 8.71
CA ILE A 535 -6.22 18.16 7.72
C ILE A 535 -5.35 17.19 6.91
N ALA A 536 -4.98 16.03 7.48
CA ALA A 536 -4.21 15.00 6.77
C ALA A 536 -5.11 14.08 5.93
N MET A 537 -6.40 14.03 6.26
CA MET A 537 -7.38 13.10 5.70
C MET A 537 -7.88 13.55 4.31
N SER A 538 -8.06 12.58 3.41
CA SER A 538 -8.61 12.82 2.09
C SER A 538 -9.53 11.70 1.62
N LEU A 539 -10.76 12.06 1.23
CA LEU A 539 -11.64 11.19 0.47
C LEU A 539 -11.70 11.60 -1.02
N THR A 540 -10.71 12.35 -1.50
CA THR A 540 -10.64 12.71 -2.92
C THR A 540 -10.39 11.45 -3.75
N THR A 541 -11.09 11.32 -4.87
CA THR A 541 -10.86 10.27 -5.85
C THR A 541 -10.84 10.85 -7.24
N GLN A 542 -10.07 10.23 -8.13
CA GLN A 542 -10.12 10.51 -9.56
C GLN A 542 -10.93 9.47 -10.33
N LEU A 543 -11.35 9.88 -11.52
CA LEU A 543 -11.89 9.05 -12.57
C LEU A 543 -11.07 9.30 -13.84
N GLY A 544 -10.60 8.24 -14.48
CA GLY A 544 -9.79 8.34 -15.68
C GLY A 544 -9.01 7.05 -15.90
N ARG A 545 -8.42 6.90 -17.07
CA ARG A 545 -7.52 5.79 -17.34
C ARG A 545 -6.17 6.14 -16.71
N GLU A 546 -5.65 5.23 -15.90
CA GLU A 546 -4.30 5.39 -15.37
C GLU A 546 -3.27 5.26 -16.49
N THR A 547 -2.17 5.99 -16.33
CA THR A 547 -1.14 6.21 -17.33
C THR A 547 0.25 5.92 -16.77
N ASN A 548 1.25 6.02 -17.63
CA ASN A 548 2.61 5.63 -17.30
C ASN A 548 3.30 6.64 -16.37
N ILE A 549 3.67 6.21 -15.16
CA ILE A 549 4.32 7.06 -14.16
C ILE A 549 5.73 7.52 -14.55
N PHE A 550 6.40 6.79 -15.45
CA PHE A 550 7.73 7.11 -15.96
C PHE A 550 7.73 8.15 -17.08
N HIS A 551 6.54 8.52 -17.57
CA HIS A 551 6.38 9.49 -18.65
C HIS A 551 5.57 10.69 -18.17
N ALA A 552 6.23 11.84 -18.04
CA ALA A 552 5.60 13.08 -17.60
C ALA A 552 5.21 13.96 -18.79
N GLY A 553 3.91 14.14 -19.04
CA GLY A 553 3.40 14.90 -20.18
C GLY A 553 1.96 15.41 -19.99
N ALA A 554 1.50 16.28 -20.90
CA ALA A 554 0.14 16.83 -20.86
C ALA A 554 -0.94 15.80 -21.25
N GLU A 555 -0.55 14.77 -21.98
CA GLU A 555 -1.39 13.67 -22.44
C GLU A 555 -1.69 12.64 -21.34
N THR A 556 -0.92 12.65 -20.24
CA THR A 556 -1.09 11.70 -19.13
C THR A 556 -2.08 12.18 -18.07
N VAL A 557 -2.65 13.38 -18.25
CA VAL A 557 -3.50 14.06 -17.28
C VAL A 557 -4.93 14.20 -17.79
N ASN A 558 -5.61 13.10 -18.15
CA ASN A 558 -7.04 13.15 -18.54
C ASN A 558 -7.93 12.52 -17.46
N HIS A 559 -8.30 13.32 -16.45
CA HIS A 559 -9.00 12.84 -15.25
C HIS A 559 -10.09 13.80 -14.77
N VAL A 560 -11.13 13.25 -14.14
CA VAL A 560 -12.08 14.01 -13.33
C VAL A 560 -11.83 13.79 -11.86
N ILE A 561 -11.61 14.86 -11.11
CA ILE A 561 -11.41 14.82 -9.66
C ILE A 561 -12.74 15.00 -8.95
N LEU A 562 -13.03 14.08 -8.03
CA LEU A 562 -14.16 14.07 -7.14
C LEU A 562 -13.69 14.29 -5.70
N ASN A 563 -14.34 15.21 -4.98
CA ASN A 563 -14.04 15.44 -3.56
C ASN A 563 -14.50 14.33 -2.59
N SER A 564 -15.19 13.31 -3.09
CA SER A 564 -15.69 12.18 -2.30
C SER A 564 -15.99 11.02 -3.27
N PRO A 565 -15.75 9.76 -2.86
CA PRO A 565 -16.15 8.60 -3.65
C PRO A 565 -17.67 8.35 -3.60
N VAL A 566 -18.41 9.07 -2.75
CA VAL A 566 -19.87 8.91 -2.65
C VAL A 566 -20.55 9.93 -3.54
N LEU A 567 -21.12 9.42 -4.62
CA LEU A 567 -21.79 10.21 -5.63
C LEU A 567 -23.19 10.62 -5.16
N SER A 568 -23.61 11.78 -5.64
CA SER A 568 -25.02 12.13 -5.75
C SER A 568 -25.47 11.88 -7.18
N GLN A 569 -26.76 11.69 -7.41
CA GLN A 569 -27.29 11.46 -8.75
C GLN A 569 -26.83 12.49 -9.78
N ARG A 570 -26.88 13.79 -9.40
CA ARG A 570 -26.45 14.88 -10.28
C ARG A 570 -25.01 14.71 -10.75
N LYS A 571 -24.12 14.31 -9.84
CA LYS A 571 -22.71 14.07 -10.16
C LYS A 571 -22.56 12.89 -11.12
N LEU A 572 -23.29 11.79 -10.87
CA LEU A 572 -23.29 10.64 -11.77
C LEU A 572 -23.79 11.03 -13.17
N ARG A 573 -24.95 11.70 -13.28
CA ARG A 573 -25.49 12.16 -14.56
C ARG A 573 -24.57 13.15 -15.28
N GLN A 574 -23.90 14.04 -14.54
CA GLN A 574 -22.92 14.94 -15.11
C GLN A 574 -21.73 14.17 -15.68
N LEU A 575 -21.18 13.21 -14.94
CA LEU A 575 -20.09 12.34 -15.38
C LEU A 575 -20.46 11.57 -16.66
N LEU A 576 -21.66 10.98 -16.72
CA LEU A 576 -22.12 10.21 -17.88
C LEU A 576 -22.34 11.07 -19.13
N LYS A 577 -22.52 12.39 -18.99
CA LYS A 577 -22.70 13.33 -20.11
C LYS A 577 -21.42 14.07 -20.50
N MET A 578 -20.35 13.95 -19.73
CA MET A 578 -19.08 14.59 -20.06
C MET A 578 -18.52 14.03 -21.37
N GLU A 579 -18.02 14.91 -22.24
CA GLU A 579 -17.51 14.57 -23.57
C GLU A 579 -16.50 13.42 -23.53
N GLN A 580 -15.61 13.42 -22.55
CA GLN A 580 -14.59 12.37 -22.36
C GLN A 580 -15.14 11.00 -21.94
N TYR A 581 -16.40 10.90 -21.47
CA TYR A 581 -17.00 9.67 -20.97
C TYR A 581 -18.29 9.26 -21.66
N VAL A 582 -19.00 10.16 -22.36
CA VAL A 582 -20.34 9.90 -22.90
C VAL A 582 -20.39 8.71 -23.86
N GLU A 583 -19.35 8.52 -24.67
CA GLU A 583 -19.20 7.35 -25.57
C GLU A 583 -18.37 6.22 -24.96
N ARG A 584 -17.78 6.45 -23.78
CA ARG A 584 -16.84 5.54 -23.09
C ARG A 584 -17.36 5.06 -21.73
N ASN A 585 -18.66 5.20 -21.48
CA ASN A 585 -19.30 4.60 -20.32
C ASN A 585 -20.18 3.44 -20.74
N ARG A 586 -20.26 2.39 -19.91
CA ARG A 586 -21.12 1.23 -20.12
C ARG A 586 -21.88 0.89 -18.85
N LEU A 587 -23.19 0.67 -18.99
CA LEU A 587 -24.04 0.14 -17.95
C LEU A 587 -23.95 -1.38 -17.98
N ILE A 588 -23.66 -1.98 -16.82
CA ILE A 588 -23.57 -3.42 -16.62
C ILE A 588 -24.68 -3.81 -15.65
N ASP A 589 -25.61 -4.62 -16.14
CA ASP A 589 -26.74 -5.10 -15.34
C ASP A 589 -26.30 -6.26 -14.43
N LEU A 590 -26.54 -6.09 -13.13
CA LEU A 590 -26.22 -7.10 -12.11
C LEU A 590 -27.26 -8.22 -12.00
N SER A 591 -28.35 -8.18 -12.75
CA SER A 591 -29.36 -9.24 -12.77
C SER A 591 -28.86 -10.49 -13.52
N TYR A 592 -29.25 -11.67 -13.04
CA TYR A 592 -28.94 -12.96 -13.67
C TYR A 592 -30.20 -13.81 -13.81
N SER A 593 -30.13 -14.86 -14.64
CA SER A 593 -31.28 -15.74 -14.85
C SER A 593 -31.33 -16.89 -13.83
N LEU A 594 -32.52 -17.40 -13.51
CA LEU A 594 -32.69 -18.50 -12.58
C LEU A 594 -32.00 -19.80 -13.02
N GLU A 595 -31.89 -20.02 -14.33
CA GLU A 595 -31.24 -21.20 -14.92
C GLU A 595 -29.70 -21.08 -14.87
N GLU A 596 -29.18 -19.86 -15.03
CA GLU A 596 -27.75 -19.55 -14.94
C GLU A 596 -27.23 -19.67 -13.50
N GLY A 597 -27.97 -19.10 -12.54
CA GLY A 597 -27.56 -19.03 -11.14
C GLY A 597 -26.44 -18.02 -10.87
N LEU A 598 -26.24 -17.71 -9.59
CA LEU A 598 -25.34 -16.62 -9.15
C LEU A 598 -23.90 -16.75 -9.66
N LYS A 599 -23.31 -17.95 -9.60
CA LYS A 599 -21.90 -18.16 -9.99
C LYS A 599 -21.67 -17.82 -11.46
N ALA A 600 -22.44 -18.43 -12.35
CA ALA A 600 -22.32 -18.18 -13.78
C ALA A 600 -22.72 -16.73 -14.12
N GLY A 601 -23.69 -16.16 -13.39
CA GLY A 601 -24.05 -14.75 -13.51
C GLY A 601 -22.89 -13.81 -13.19
N LEU A 602 -22.13 -14.05 -12.13
CA LEU A 602 -20.93 -13.28 -11.79
C LEU A 602 -19.84 -13.44 -12.85
N GLU A 603 -19.61 -14.66 -13.34
CA GLU A 603 -18.63 -14.92 -14.40
C GLU A 603 -19.01 -14.21 -15.71
N ARG A 604 -20.30 -14.21 -16.08
CA ARG A 604 -20.83 -13.47 -17.23
C ARG A 604 -20.63 -11.96 -17.06
N ILE A 605 -20.92 -11.40 -15.89
CA ILE A 605 -20.68 -9.98 -15.58
C ILE A 605 -19.19 -9.63 -15.75
N CYS A 606 -18.29 -10.48 -15.27
CA CYS A 606 -16.85 -10.32 -15.46
C CYS A 606 -16.45 -10.30 -16.95
N GLN A 607 -17.01 -11.20 -17.77
CA GLN A 607 -16.77 -11.24 -19.21
C GLN A 607 -17.33 -10.00 -19.94
N GLU A 608 -18.51 -9.53 -19.56
CA GLU A 608 -19.14 -8.33 -20.13
C GLU A 608 -18.30 -7.08 -19.85
N VAL A 609 -17.83 -6.96 -18.60
CA VAL A 609 -16.92 -5.88 -18.17
C VAL A 609 -15.60 -5.95 -18.93
N GLU A 610 -15.00 -7.14 -19.08
CA GLU A 610 -13.77 -7.30 -19.86
C GLU A 610 -13.96 -6.87 -21.32
N ALA A 611 -15.04 -7.30 -21.97
CA ALA A 611 -15.35 -6.89 -23.33
C ALA A 611 -15.51 -5.37 -23.44
N ALA A 612 -16.27 -4.75 -22.52
CA ALA A 612 -16.43 -3.31 -22.48
C ALA A 612 -15.10 -2.55 -22.29
N ALA A 613 -14.23 -3.05 -21.42
CA ALA A 613 -12.90 -2.46 -21.20
C ALA A 613 -12.03 -2.55 -22.47
N ARG A 614 -12.03 -3.70 -23.16
CA ARG A 614 -11.32 -3.89 -24.43
C ARG A 614 -11.87 -3.01 -25.56
N ASP A 615 -13.17 -2.74 -25.55
CA ASP A 615 -13.84 -1.81 -26.46
C ASP A 615 -13.56 -0.33 -26.15
N GLY A 616 -12.75 -0.04 -25.13
CA GLY A 616 -12.32 1.31 -24.78
C GLY A 616 -13.26 2.06 -23.83
N ALA A 617 -14.15 1.35 -23.13
CA ALA A 617 -14.86 1.94 -22.01
C ALA A 617 -13.86 2.37 -20.92
N VAL A 618 -14.05 3.55 -20.35
CA VAL A 618 -13.24 4.10 -19.24
C VAL A 618 -14.06 4.09 -17.94
N MET A 619 -15.39 4.04 -18.04
CA MET A 619 -16.30 4.04 -16.91
C MET A 619 -17.29 2.88 -17.02
N LEU A 620 -17.28 2.00 -16.03
CA LEU A 620 -18.19 0.87 -15.95
C LEU A 620 -19.15 1.09 -14.80
N LEU A 621 -20.43 1.23 -15.12
CA LEU A 621 -21.51 1.44 -14.18
C LEU A 621 -22.17 0.11 -13.87
N LEU A 622 -21.75 -0.53 -12.77
CA LEU A 622 -22.35 -1.76 -12.27
C LEU A 622 -23.61 -1.36 -11.51
N SER A 623 -24.78 -1.77 -12.01
CA SER A 623 -26.06 -1.26 -11.50
C SER A 623 -27.03 -2.38 -11.12
N ASP A 624 -27.59 -2.25 -9.92
CA ASP A 624 -28.76 -3.03 -9.49
C ASP A 624 -30.08 -2.24 -9.52
N ARG A 625 -30.09 -1.08 -10.20
CA ARG A 625 -31.18 -0.10 -10.13
C ARG A 625 -32.49 -0.52 -10.81
N TYR A 626 -32.44 -1.47 -11.73
CA TYR A 626 -33.59 -1.85 -12.57
C TYR A 626 -34.01 -3.32 -12.36
N PRO A 627 -34.28 -3.76 -11.12
CA PRO A 627 -34.69 -5.14 -10.86
C PRO A 627 -36.04 -5.46 -11.50
N VAL A 628 -36.19 -6.69 -11.97
CA VAL A 628 -37.43 -7.23 -12.54
C VAL A 628 -37.91 -8.46 -11.74
N PRO A 629 -39.23 -8.73 -11.66
CA PRO A 629 -39.79 -9.72 -10.74
C PRO A 629 -39.19 -11.14 -10.82
N ASP A 630 -38.78 -11.57 -12.01
CA ASP A 630 -38.36 -12.96 -12.26
C ASP A 630 -36.84 -13.11 -12.45
N ARG A 631 -36.05 -12.07 -12.18
CA ARG A 631 -34.58 -12.11 -12.28
C ARG A 631 -33.94 -11.66 -10.97
N PRO A 632 -33.28 -12.57 -10.24
CA PRO A 632 -32.52 -12.18 -9.07
C PRO A 632 -31.36 -11.24 -9.42
N MET A 633 -30.94 -10.47 -8.42
CA MET A 633 -29.80 -9.55 -8.53
C MET A 633 -28.58 -10.15 -7.86
N ALA A 634 -27.43 -10.13 -8.54
CA ALA A 634 -26.16 -10.38 -7.88
C ALA A 634 -25.90 -9.26 -6.87
N HIS A 635 -25.51 -9.62 -5.64
CA HIS A 635 -25.24 -8.62 -4.62
C HIS A 635 -24.09 -7.72 -5.07
N ALA A 636 -24.26 -6.39 -5.00
CA ALA A 636 -23.30 -5.43 -5.54
C ALA A 636 -21.85 -5.62 -5.01
N LEU A 637 -21.70 -6.04 -3.75
CA LEU A 637 -20.40 -6.35 -3.16
C LEU A 637 -19.69 -7.55 -3.83
N LEU A 638 -20.42 -8.63 -4.15
CA LEU A 638 -19.86 -9.80 -4.87
C LEU A 638 -19.43 -9.40 -6.28
N ALA A 639 -20.32 -8.73 -7.01
CA ALA A 639 -20.06 -8.30 -8.37
C ALA A 639 -18.86 -7.33 -8.44
N THR A 640 -18.78 -6.37 -7.51
CA THR A 640 -17.66 -5.42 -7.46
C THR A 640 -16.33 -6.14 -7.24
N GLY A 641 -16.27 -7.06 -6.27
CA GLY A 641 -15.06 -7.80 -5.95
C GLY A 641 -14.63 -8.74 -7.08
N ALA A 642 -15.56 -9.53 -7.62
CA ALA A 642 -15.30 -10.43 -8.74
C ALA A 642 -14.78 -9.68 -9.97
N VAL A 643 -15.43 -8.56 -10.34
CA VAL A 643 -15.02 -7.72 -11.47
C VAL A 643 -13.65 -7.09 -11.22
N HIS A 644 -13.39 -6.58 -10.01
CA HIS A 644 -12.10 -5.97 -9.68
C HIS A 644 -10.95 -6.97 -9.85
N HIS A 645 -11.07 -8.15 -9.25
CA HIS A 645 -10.04 -9.20 -9.32
C HIS A 645 -9.87 -9.75 -10.74
N HIS A 646 -10.98 -9.96 -11.47
CA HIS A 646 -10.94 -10.38 -12.87
C HIS A 646 -10.17 -9.37 -13.74
N LEU A 647 -10.50 -8.08 -13.65
CA LEU A 647 -9.83 -7.01 -14.38
C LEU A 647 -8.34 -6.88 -14.03
N CYS A 648 -7.97 -7.11 -12.76
CA CYS A 648 -6.57 -7.15 -12.35
C CYS A 648 -5.84 -8.31 -13.03
N LYS A 649 -6.43 -9.51 -13.02
CA LYS A 649 -5.87 -10.72 -13.60
C LYS A 649 -5.65 -10.60 -15.11
N VAL A 650 -6.59 -9.99 -15.84
CA VAL A 650 -6.47 -9.79 -17.29
C VAL A 650 -5.71 -8.51 -17.68
N GLY A 651 -5.26 -7.72 -16.70
CA GLY A 651 -4.44 -6.53 -16.92
C GLY A 651 -5.19 -5.29 -17.40
N LEU A 652 -6.51 -5.21 -17.17
CA LEU A 652 -7.38 -4.13 -17.63
C LEU A 652 -7.86 -3.21 -16.50
N ARG A 653 -7.53 -3.49 -15.23
CA ARG A 653 -8.04 -2.71 -14.10
C ARG A 653 -7.66 -1.24 -14.16
N CYS A 654 -6.49 -0.90 -14.70
CA CYS A 654 -6.01 0.48 -14.83
C CYS A 654 -6.70 1.26 -15.96
N ASP A 655 -7.37 0.58 -16.89
CA ASP A 655 -8.06 1.22 -18.03
C ASP A 655 -9.45 1.75 -17.66
N VAL A 656 -10.05 1.21 -16.59
CA VAL A 656 -11.45 1.44 -16.25
C VAL A 656 -11.67 1.87 -14.80
N ASN A 657 -12.78 2.57 -14.59
CA ASN A 657 -13.25 3.02 -13.29
C ASN A 657 -14.57 2.31 -12.98
N LEU A 658 -14.66 1.71 -11.79
CA LEU A 658 -15.86 0.99 -11.35
C LEU A 658 -16.76 1.93 -10.56
N ILE A 659 -17.94 2.24 -11.11
CA ILE A 659 -18.98 3.02 -10.45
C ILE A 659 -20.10 2.07 -10.05
N ILE A 660 -20.41 2.01 -8.76
CA ILE A 660 -21.42 1.10 -8.22
C ILE A 660 -22.71 1.85 -7.95
N GLU A 661 -23.73 1.67 -8.79
CA GLU A 661 -25.07 2.19 -8.57
C GLU A 661 -25.92 1.12 -7.88
N THR A 662 -26.14 1.27 -6.57
CA THR A 662 -26.68 0.16 -5.77
C THR A 662 -27.73 0.56 -4.74
N GLY A 663 -28.69 -0.34 -4.53
CA GLY A 663 -29.67 -0.30 -3.47
C GLY A 663 -29.21 -0.97 -2.16
N THR A 664 -28.15 -1.78 -2.18
CA THR A 664 -27.67 -2.51 -1.00
C THR A 664 -26.89 -1.62 -0.03
N ALA A 665 -26.20 -0.59 -0.53
CA ALA A 665 -25.34 0.28 0.27
C ALA A 665 -26.10 1.48 0.85
N ARG A 666 -25.87 1.77 2.13
CA ARG A 666 -26.63 2.79 2.88
C ARG A 666 -25.85 3.51 3.97
N ASP A 667 -24.88 2.85 4.59
CA ASP A 667 -24.10 3.38 5.70
C ASP A 667 -22.59 3.46 5.39
N PRO A 668 -21.76 4.03 6.30
CA PRO A 668 -20.32 4.11 6.06
C PRO A 668 -19.61 2.77 5.91
N HIS A 669 -20.08 1.70 6.56
CA HIS A 669 -19.46 0.39 6.48
C HIS A 669 -19.68 -0.25 5.10
N HIS A 670 -20.90 -0.17 4.57
CA HIS A 670 -21.22 -0.70 3.24
C HIS A 670 -20.40 0.03 2.16
N MET A 671 -20.24 1.35 2.32
CA MET A 671 -19.36 2.16 1.46
C MET A 671 -17.90 1.73 1.56
N ALA A 672 -17.40 1.53 2.79
CA ALA A 672 -16.04 1.08 3.00
C ALA A 672 -15.79 -0.29 2.36
N CYS A 673 -16.71 -1.25 2.50
CA CYS A 673 -16.59 -2.56 1.86
C CYS A 673 -16.51 -2.46 0.34
N LEU A 674 -17.43 -1.74 -0.30
CA LEU A 674 -17.41 -1.55 -1.76
C LEU A 674 -16.11 -0.91 -2.26
N LEU A 675 -15.65 0.15 -1.59
CA LEU A 675 -14.40 0.83 -1.94
C LEU A 675 -13.18 -0.07 -1.70
N GLY A 676 -13.16 -0.77 -0.56
CA GLY A 676 -12.09 -1.67 -0.16
C GLY A 676 -11.94 -2.90 -1.06
N VAL A 677 -13.00 -3.32 -1.76
CA VAL A 677 -12.95 -4.39 -2.78
C VAL A 677 -12.81 -3.87 -4.22
N GLY A 678 -12.57 -2.57 -4.42
CA GLY A 678 -12.14 -2.02 -5.71
C GLY A 678 -13.08 -1.02 -6.38
N ALA A 679 -14.21 -0.67 -5.78
CA ALA A 679 -15.07 0.41 -6.31
C ALA A 679 -14.30 1.74 -6.37
N THR A 680 -14.47 2.46 -7.48
CA THR A 680 -13.91 3.80 -7.63
C THR A 680 -14.83 4.83 -6.98
N ALA A 681 -16.13 4.73 -7.24
CA ALA A 681 -17.15 5.53 -6.59
C ALA A 681 -18.44 4.73 -6.40
N VAL A 682 -19.28 5.15 -5.46
CA VAL A 682 -20.56 4.50 -5.13
C VAL A 682 -21.69 5.53 -5.20
N TYR A 683 -22.77 5.17 -5.89
CA TYR A 683 -24.03 5.90 -5.88
C TYR A 683 -25.13 5.06 -5.18
N PRO A 684 -25.38 5.30 -3.87
CA PRO A 684 -26.41 4.58 -3.11
C PRO A 684 -27.81 5.11 -3.38
N TYR A 685 -28.38 4.83 -4.55
CA TYR A 685 -29.61 5.47 -5.00
C TYR A 685 -30.80 5.20 -4.04
N LEU A 686 -30.91 4.00 -3.46
CA LEU A 686 -32.04 3.66 -2.60
C LEU A 686 -32.02 4.43 -1.29
N ALA A 687 -30.83 4.70 -0.73
CA ALA A 687 -30.68 5.55 0.44
C ALA A 687 -31.19 6.98 0.16
N TYR A 688 -30.83 7.56 -0.99
CA TYR A 688 -31.33 8.88 -1.40
C TYR A 688 -32.84 8.89 -1.59
N GLN A 689 -33.39 7.91 -2.31
CA GLN A 689 -34.83 7.82 -2.58
C GLN A 689 -35.64 7.67 -1.29
N THR A 690 -35.14 6.86 -0.34
CA THR A 690 -35.77 6.68 0.97
C THR A 690 -35.73 7.98 1.79
N LEU A 691 -34.58 8.65 1.86
CA LEU A 691 -34.46 9.92 2.57
C LEU A 691 -35.31 11.03 1.95
N PHE A 692 -35.44 11.04 0.62
CA PHE A 692 -36.33 11.96 -0.08
C PHE A 692 -37.79 11.72 0.27
N ASP A 693 -38.26 10.47 0.33
CA ASP A 693 -39.61 10.12 0.78
C ASP A 693 -39.88 10.59 2.22
N LEU A 694 -38.96 10.31 3.16
CA LEU A 694 -39.08 10.77 4.54
C LEU A 694 -39.17 12.30 4.62
N GLY A 695 -38.38 13.01 3.81
CA GLY A 695 -38.41 14.47 3.70
C GLY A 695 -39.75 14.98 3.16
N ARG A 696 -40.27 14.35 2.10
CA ARG A 696 -41.58 14.69 1.49
C ARG A 696 -42.74 14.49 2.45
N ARG A 697 -42.67 13.44 3.28
CA ARG A 697 -43.67 13.10 4.30
C ARG A 697 -43.56 13.94 5.58
N GLY A 698 -42.55 14.80 5.68
CA GLY A 698 -42.32 15.66 6.85
C GLY A 698 -41.85 14.90 8.09
N ILE A 699 -41.27 13.70 7.92
CA ILE A 699 -40.77 12.86 9.03
C ILE A 699 -39.41 13.36 9.52
N LEU A 700 -38.58 13.91 8.62
CA LEU A 700 -37.24 14.41 8.96
C LEU A 700 -37.30 15.71 9.77
N GLN A 701 -36.64 15.71 10.92
CA GLN A 701 -36.48 16.86 11.81
C GLN A 701 -35.22 17.64 11.41
N LEU A 702 -35.33 18.44 10.34
CA LEU A 702 -34.25 19.33 9.90
C LEU A 702 -34.21 20.58 10.78
N SER A 703 -33.02 21.11 11.08
CA SER A 703 -32.87 22.36 11.83
C SER A 703 -33.60 23.53 11.15
N LYS A 704 -34.01 24.56 11.91
CA LYS A 704 -34.75 25.73 11.38
C LYS A 704 -34.01 26.33 10.17
N GLY A 705 -34.61 26.20 8.97
CA GLY A 705 -34.02 26.63 7.69
C GLY A 705 -33.46 25.51 6.80
N GLY A 706 -33.54 24.24 7.22
CA GLY A 706 -33.12 23.11 6.39
C GLY A 706 -34.06 22.88 5.20
N GLU A 707 -33.62 23.22 4.00
CA GLU A 707 -34.34 22.89 2.77
C GLU A 707 -34.26 21.39 2.48
N GLN A 708 -35.35 20.80 1.98
CA GLN A 708 -35.36 19.42 1.45
C GLN A 708 -34.25 19.20 0.39
N SER A 709 -33.87 20.26 -0.32
CA SER A 709 -32.76 20.29 -1.30
C SER A 709 -31.41 19.86 -0.71
N GLN A 710 -31.21 19.98 0.61
CA GLN A 710 -29.93 19.70 1.29
C GLN A 710 -29.83 18.27 1.84
N ILE A 711 -30.92 17.48 1.87
CA ILE A 711 -30.93 16.13 2.50
C ILE A 711 -29.78 15.25 1.99
N GLY A 712 -29.60 15.19 0.66
CA GLY A 712 -28.53 14.39 0.06
C GLY A 712 -27.11 14.88 0.40
N ARG A 713 -26.92 16.20 0.58
CA ARG A 713 -25.63 16.77 1.04
C ARG A 713 -25.35 16.37 2.48
N ARG A 714 -26.37 16.39 3.35
CA ARG A 714 -26.26 16.04 4.77
C ARG A 714 -25.89 14.58 4.95
N TYR A 715 -26.60 13.69 4.24
CA TYR A 715 -26.26 12.26 4.15
C TYR A 715 -24.81 12.04 3.73
N ARG A 716 -24.38 12.62 2.60
CA ARG A 716 -22.99 12.49 2.12
C ARG A 716 -21.96 12.99 3.13
N LYS A 717 -22.25 14.06 3.87
CA LYS A 717 -21.36 14.58 4.91
C LYS A 717 -21.27 13.64 6.12
N GLY A 718 -22.38 13.00 6.50
CA GLY A 718 -22.36 11.93 7.50
C GLY A 718 -21.52 10.73 7.04
N ILE A 719 -21.72 10.28 5.80
CA ILE A 719 -20.92 9.19 5.21
C ILE A 719 -19.43 9.59 5.10
N TYR A 720 -19.12 10.84 4.73
CA TYR A 720 -17.74 11.34 4.70
C TYR A 720 -17.07 11.16 6.06
N LYS A 721 -17.70 11.63 7.15
CA LYS A 721 -17.14 11.47 8.51
C LYS A 721 -17.01 10.00 8.89
N GLY A 722 -18.01 9.17 8.58
CA GLY A 722 -17.97 7.74 8.86
C GLY A 722 -16.85 7.02 8.10
N LEU A 723 -16.64 7.34 6.82
CA LEU A 723 -15.54 6.79 6.03
C LEU A 723 -14.18 7.25 6.55
N SER A 724 -14.02 8.55 6.85
CA SER A 724 -12.80 9.06 7.48
C SER A 724 -12.49 8.34 8.79
N LYS A 725 -13.51 8.06 9.61
CA LYS A 725 -13.36 7.24 10.83
C LYS A 725 -12.92 5.82 10.52
N ILE A 726 -13.53 5.15 9.54
CA ILE A 726 -13.19 3.75 9.23
C ILE A 726 -11.75 3.63 8.76
N ILE A 727 -11.30 4.46 7.82
CA ILE A 727 -9.93 4.37 7.31
C ILE A 727 -8.90 4.80 8.38
N SER A 728 -9.25 5.74 9.25
CA SER A 728 -8.36 6.19 10.33
C SER A 728 -8.17 5.15 11.43
N LYS A 729 -9.06 4.15 11.56
CA LYS A 729 -8.85 3.00 12.47
C LYS A 729 -7.58 2.22 12.15
N MET A 730 -7.18 2.17 10.88
CA MET A 730 -5.92 1.59 10.44
C MET A 730 -4.79 2.61 10.35
N GLY A 731 -5.05 3.87 10.71
CA GLY A 731 -4.11 4.97 10.57
C GLY A 731 -3.92 5.47 9.13
N ILE A 732 -4.86 5.15 8.23
CA ILE A 732 -4.80 5.53 6.82
C ILE A 732 -5.44 6.90 6.64
N CYS A 733 -4.77 7.78 5.89
CA CYS A 733 -5.26 9.14 5.66
C CYS A 733 -6.02 9.30 4.34
N THR A 734 -5.77 8.46 3.33
CA THR A 734 -6.33 8.67 1.99
C THR A 734 -7.19 7.49 1.53
N ILE A 735 -8.34 7.79 0.92
CA ILE A 735 -9.22 6.76 0.35
C ILE A 735 -8.57 6.06 -0.86
N ALA A 736 -7.64 6.73 -1.54
CA ALA A 736 -6.90 6.14 -2.67
C ALA A 736 -6.13 4.90 -2.22
N SER A 737 -5.40 4.98 -1.10
CA SER A 737 -4.66 3.84 -0.55
C SER A 737 -5.55 2.78 0.11
N TYR A 738 -6.77 3.14 0.51
CA TYR A 738 -7.76 2.19 1.07
C TYR A 738 -8.48 1.37 -0.02
N ARG A 739 -8.63 1.94 -1.22
CA ARG A 739 -9.32 1.28 -2.33
C ARG A 739 -8.59 0.01 -2.75
N GLY A 740 -9.30 -1.11 -2.82
CA GLY A 740 -8.71 -2.41 -3.19
C GLY A 740 -7.77 -3.01 -2.13
N ALA A 741 -7.59 -2.36 -0.98
CA ALA A 741 -6.72 -2.88 0.08
C ALA A 741 -7.34 -4.07 0.84
N GLN A 742 -8.66 -4.27 0.75
CA GLN A 742 -9.39 -5.36 1.42
C GLN A 742 -9.05 -5.47 2.91
N LEU A 743 -9.05 -4.33 3.62
CA LEU A 743 -8.72 -4.24 5.05
C LEU A 743 -9.89 -4.67 5.95
N PHE A 744 -10.29 -5.93 5.76
CA PHE A 744 -11.34 -6.62 6.48
C PHE A 744 -10.93 -8.06 6.81
N GLU A 745 -11.57 -8.65 7.81
CA GLU A 745 -11.59 -10.10 8.01
C GLU A 745 -12.98 -10.62 7.67
N ILE A 746 -13.04 -11.63 6.80
CA ILE A 746 -14.28 -12.31 6.41
C ILE A 746 -14.55 -13.43 7.41
N VAL A 747 -15.77 -13.48 7.95
CA VAL A 747 -16.19 -14.52 8.89
C VAL A 747 -17.46 -15.19 8.38
N GLY A 748 -17.33 -16.45 7.97
CA GLY A 748 -18.47 -17.30 7.61
C GLY A 748 -18.89 -17.28 6.14
N LEU A 749 -18.00 -16.89 5.23
CA LEU A 749 -18.14 -17.16 3.79
C LEU A 749 -17.28 -18.35 3.40
N ASP A 750 -17.80 -19.21 2.54
CA ASP A 750 -17.08 -20.36 2.01
C ASP A 750 -15.83 -19.94 1.18
N PRO A 751 -14.72 -20.70 1.22
CA PRO A 751 -13.52 -20.41 0.45
C PRO A 751 -13.78 -20.15 -1.05
N ASP A 752 -14.70 -20.87 -1.70
CA ASP A 752 -14.99 -20.66 -3.12
C ASP A 752 -15.58 -19.26 -3.40
N VAL A 753 -16.35 -18.71 -2.45
CA VAL A 753 -16.88 -17.34 -2.54
C VAL A 753 -15.74 -16.33 -2.39
N VAL A 754 -14.85 -16.58 -1.43
CA VAL A 754 -13.71 -15.71 -1.15
C VAL A 754 -12.74 -15.71 -2.32
N ASP A 755 -12.40 -16.86 -2.88
CA ASP A 755 -11.47 -16.98 -4.01
C ASP A 755 -12.02 -16.32 -5.28
N LEU A 756 -13.33 -16.42 -5.52
CA LEU A 756 -13.96 -15.80 -6.70
C LEU A 756 -14.09 -14.28 -6.56
N CYS A 757 -14.54 -13.78 -5.39
CA CYS A 757 -14.97 -12.39 -5.25
C CYS A 757 -14.01 -11.53 -4.40
N PHE A 758 -13.25 -12.14 -3.49
CA PHE A 758 -12.50 -11.43 -2.45
C PHE A 758 -11.12 -12.05 -2.23
N ALA A 759 -10.48 -12.51 -3.30
CA ALA A 759 -9.20 -13.20 -3.26
C ALA A 759 -8.21 -12.47 -2.35
N ASP A 760 -7.40 -13.24 -1.64
CA ASP A 760 -6.42 -12.78 -0.66
C ASP A 760 -6.94 -12.09 0.60
N THR A 761 -8.26 -12.03 0.81
CA THR A 761 -8.83 -11.55 2.09
C THR A 761 -8.74 -12.65 3.15
N PRO A 762 -8.35 -12.35 4.41
CA PRO A 762 -8.40 -13.34 5.48
C PRO A 762 -9.83 -13.86 5.70
N ALA A 763 -10.01 -15.18 5.59
CA ALA A 763 -11.28 -15.87 5.85
C ALA A 763 -11.01 -17.19 6.59
N ARG A 764 -10.83 -17.11 7.91
CA ARG A 764 -10.37 -18.26 8.72
C ARG A 764 -11.47 -19.28 9.02
N ILE A 765 -12.73 -18.85 8.92
CA ILE A 765 -13.90 -19.67 9.20
C ILE A 765 -14.80 -19.61 7.95
N GLY A 766 -14.92 -20.76 7.27
CA GLY A 766 -15.83 -20.95 6.15
C GLY A 766 -17.30 -20.96 6.58
N GLY A 767 -18.22 -20.95 5.61
CA GLY A 767 -19.64 -20.98 5.92
C GLY A 767 -20.54 -20.95 4.70
N VAL A 768 -21.17 -19.81 4.45
CA VAL A 768 -22.15 -19.63 3.38
C VAL A 768 -21.48 -19.73 2.02
N ASP A 769 -21.97 -20.65 1.18
CA ASP A 769 -21.50 -20.91 -0.17
C ASP A 769 -22.30 -20.14 -1.25
N LEU A 770 -21.86 -20.22 -2.51
CA LEU A 770 -22.54 -19.57 -3.63
C LEU A 770 -23.97 -20.07 -3.84
N ALA A 771 -24.25 -21.34 -3.54
CA ALA A 771 -25.59 -21.92 -3.69
C ALA A 771 -26.57 -21.36 -2.67
N ARG A 772 -26.12 -21.16 -1.43
CA ARG A 772 -26.91 -20.52 -0.38
C ARG A 772 -27.15 -19.04 -0.69
N LEU A 773 -26.13 -18.31 -1.14
CA LEU A 773 -26.28 -16.90 -1.56
C LEU A 773 -27.24 -16.75 -2.74
N ASP A 774 -27.19 -17.68 -3.70
CA ASP A 774 -28.14 -17.73 -4.83
C ASP A 774 -29.57 -17.98 -4.33
N THR A 775 -29.76 -18.92 -3.41
CA THR A 775 -31.06 -19.21 -2.79
C THR A 775 -31.63 -17.98 -2.09
N GLU A 776 -30.81 -17.30 -1.28
CA GLU A 776 -31.22 -16.08 -0.57
C GLU A 776 -31.58 -14.94 -1.53
N ALA A 777 -30.81 -14.75 -2.60
CA ALA A 777 -31.13 -13.76 -3.63
C ALA A 777 -32.47 -14.05 -4.31
N ARG A 778 -32.77 -15.32 -4.60
CA ARG A 778 -34.08 -15.75 -5.15
C ARG A 778 -35.22 -15.52 -4.16
N GLU A 779 -35.03 -15.84 -2.89
CA GLU A 779 -36.03 -15.62 -1.84
C GLU A 779 -36.37 -14.14 -1.65
N LEU A 780 -35.34 -13.28 -1.59
CA LEU A 780 -35.51 -11.83 -1.55
C LEU A 780 -36.24 -11.32 -2.79
N THR A 781 -35.93 -11.90 -3.95
CA THR A 781 -36.62 -11.58 -5.21
C THR A 781 -38.10 -11.94 -5.14
N VAL A 782 -38.48 -13.11 -4.64
CA VAL A 782 -39.91 -13.43 -4.49
C VAL A 782 -40.60 -12.51 -3.46
N ARG A 783 -39.94 -12.23 -2.32
CA ARG A 783 -40.50 -11.39 -1.25
C ARG A 783 -40.76 -9.95 -1.72
N ALA A 784 -39.87 -9.39 -2.51
CA ALA A 784 -39.93 -7.98 -2.88
C ALA A 784 -41.15 -7.62 -3.75
N TRP A 785 -41.70 -8.56 -4.53
CA TRP A 785 -42.85 -8.31 -5.40
C TRP A 785 -44.16 -8.83 -4.79
N ASN A 786 -44.13 -9.37 -3.58
CA ASN A 786 -45.33 -9.71 -2.83
C ASN A 786 -45.89 -8.49 -2.06
N ASP A 787 -46.96 -7.88 -2.57
CA ASP A 787 -47.59 -6.68 -1.98
C ASP A 787 -48.19 -6.92 -0.57
N GLN A 788 -48.44 -8.18 -0.18
CA GLN A 788 -48.93 -8.52 1.15
C GLN A 788 -47.83 -8.43 2.22
N LEU A 789 -46.57 -8.64 1.82
CA LEU A 789 -45.42 -8.55 2.72
C LEU A 789 -44.97 -7.11 2.92
N LYS A 790 -44.77 -6.72 4.17
CA LYS A 790 -44.18 -5.41 4.53
C LYS A 790 -42.65 -5.53 4.55
N PRO A 791 -41.93 -4.40 4.42
CA PRO A 791 -40.51 -4.37 4.74
C PRO A 791 -40.28 -4.88 6.16
N GLU A 792 -39.13 -5.49 6.38
CA GLU A 792 -38.78 -6.05 7.68
C GLU A 792 -38.71 -4.95 8.73
N VAL A 793 -39.15 -5.26 9.95
CA VAL A 793 -39.10 -4.30 11.06
C VAL A 793 -37.66 -4.07 11.48
N GLY A 794 -36.81 -5.11 11.42
CA GLY A 794 -35.46 -5.14 11.98
C GLY A 794 -35.41 -6.07 13.20
N GLY A 795 -34.52 -5.76 14.13
CA GLY A 795 -34.17 -6.63 15.27
C GLY A 795 -32.67 -6.65 15.54
N LEU A 796 -31.93 -5.80 14.83
CA LEU A 796 -30.49 -5.80 14.79
C LEU A 796 -29.83 -4.87 15.79
N LEU A 797 -30.40 -3.67 15.90
CA LEU A 797 -29.86 -2.63 16.78
C LEU A 797 -30.53 -2.67 18.15
N LYS A 798 -31.70 -3.29 18.23
CA LYS A 798 -32.42 -3.58 19.47
C LYS A 798 -33.30 -4.82 19.30
N TYR A 799 -33.60 -5.47 20.41
CA TYR A 799 -34.54 -6.59 20.45
C TYR A 799 -35.91 -6.20 19.86
N VAL A 800 -36.35 -6.99 18.88
CA VAL A 800 -37.70 -6.97 18.33
C VAL A 800 -38.23 -8.40 18.39
N HIS A 801 -39.40 -8.59 19.00
CA HIS A 801 -39.99 -9.93 19.09
C HIS A 801 -40.26 -10.52 17.70
N GLY A 802 -39.67 -11.69 17.42
CA GLY A 802 -39.72 -12.32 16.09
C GLY A 802 -38.78 -11.70 15.05
N GLY A 803 -37.85 -10.83 15.47
CA GLY A 803 -36.75 -10.31 14.67
C GLY A 803 -35.54 -11.27 14.65
N GLU A 804 -34.34 -10.69 14.73
CA GLU A 804 -33.06 -11.40 14.82
C GLU A 804 -32.95 -12.33 16.04
#